data_AF-A0A9P8BPH3-F1
#
_entry.id   AF-A0A9P8BPH3-F1
#
_cell.length_a   1.000
_cell.length_b   1.000
_cell.length_c   1.000
_cell.angle_alpha   90.00
_cell.angle_beta   90.00
_cell.angle_gamma   90.00
#
_symmetry.space_group_name_H-M   'P 1'
#
loop_
_entity.id
_entity.type
_entity.pdbx_description
1 polymer ?
#
loop_
_entity_poly.entity_id
_entity_poly.type
_entity_poly.pdbx_seq_one_letter_code
_entity_poly.pdbx_strand_id
1 'polypeptide(L)'
;MPSLLKSCLCNCSAEITPMMVPHPLCPECQSEFVEKIEEDNDPRSFVEAGHEQGDDDDDGQEGQETVGLEDLLRVIHLLSSAPMTVNQRQQQAQVQSPGGYPTGTEAGAATSPFSLFNSQAARSASGNTTTNVARAAATDSHDEDVEMLDVEQDTEPRQQPQGPPTSISSLLERIGLELRFMNEGGQPGLGGFGGLFNMVGNPGDYVFGQGGLDDVITQMMEMQRTRAELQSEFVHFTFHKNKRFYKPMDKIIDYVEQDPHTREFSEMCPPPLPAGVDVSHYDYVKPCSPIQMNHLRLFNRKPRPMPQRYERAFRRAVRHVSALMALPEKLPMPTKLTLSTVRYDGSKFAGLDYARLKLKSRHQAHPMALSDAGIVWDTLLDGRIVQPHDTRLGGKGKLIERGAGGQAGRVDVDKDNISMGRLILMLSHRDLLILGALEQPLTAAYLDERWPIHIGQSWYHGGSEKFVNKMTRHAVYHCFDAKKFDAAIDGWLVKEALLILREQFVGGMDPKYDTLWSFVYESLVEVVICRDDGIRMQKHVGTTSGNCFNTLVQSIITMFLGYTALIVKAEERRGAIGIDMILMECEIDVLGDDMVMALEMNWVYLTKETLAAVVLDCFNIDWSGKKSFSTRQLMDDSLPGTIPFQGVQFLGAYFRHQRWGDGPYAPKIVVPYRPFKETYLSLMFPKYGEYAPEHSWLRAIGLYLNAAGNPETQLWLEKYLDYLETLDFERPTLWPKSMEKMVTRDYWNMGRLPPLPCRITIEQWYRITVLARENEE
;
A
#
# COMPACT_ATOMS: atom_id res chain seq x y z
N MET A 1 -3.70 -1.93 -64.16
CA MET A 1 -4.92 -2.23 -63.40
C MET A 1 -4.51 -2.46 -61.95
N PRO A 2 -5.03 -1.72 -60.96
CA PRO A 2 -4.71 -1.98 -59.56
C PRO A 2 -5.50 -3.21 -59.10
N SER A 3 -4.81 -4.12 -58.41
CA SER A 3 -5.34 -5.38 -57.88
C SER A 3 -6.46 -5.14 -56.86
N LEU A 4 -7.58 -5.86 -57.03
CA LEU A 4 -8.70 -5.91 -56.10
C LEU A 4 -8.29 -6.64 -54.81
N LEU A 5 -8.22 -5.93 -53.68
CA LEU A 5 -8.15 -6.52 -52.35
C LEU A 5 -9.49 -7.20 -52.02
N LYS A 6 -9.50 -8.53 -51.82
CA LYS A 6 -10.74 -9.29 -51.61
C LYS A 6 -11.16 -9.45 -50.13
N SER A 7 -10.25 -9.37 -49.15
CA SER A 7 -10.60 -9.52 -47.72
C SER A 7 -9.46 -9.15 -46.76
N CYS A 8 -9.78 -8.60 -45.58
CA CYS A 8 -8.82 -8.30 -44.49
C CYS A 8 -9.37 -8.81 -43.13
N LEU A 9 -8.49 -9.24 -42.22
CA LEU A 9 -8.85 -9.71 -40.86
C LEU A 9 -8.53 -8.63 -39.79
N CYS A 10 -9.51 -8.20 -38.98
CA CYS A 10 -9.26 -7.47 -37.70
C CYS A 10 -9.03 -8.48 -36.56
N ASN A 11 -8.34 -8.03 -35.51
CA ASN A 11 -8.21 -8.68 -34.20
C ASN A 11 -9.55 -9.06 -33.51
N CYS A 12 -10.70 -8.60 -34.02
CA CYS A 12 -12.03 -9.05 -33.60
C CYS A 12 -12.58 -10.23 -34.42
N SER A 13 -11.78 -10.78 -35.35
CA SER A 13 -12.13 -11.88 -36.25
C SER A 13 -13.30 -11.61 -37.20
N ALA A 14 -13.73 -10.35 -37.35
CA ALA A 14 -14.72 -9.95 -38.34
C ALA A 14 -14.07 -9.73 -39.73
N GLU A 15 -14.66 -10.34 -40.76
CA GLU A 15 -14.28 -10.14 -42.16
C GLU A 15 -14.97 -8.88 -42.70
N ILE A 16 -14.20 -7.98 -43.34
CA ILE A 16 -14.73 -6.73 -43.86
C ILE A 16 -14.25 -6.53 -45.30
N THR A 17 -15.16 -6.13 -46.18
CA THR A 17 -14.81 -5.73 -47.55
C THR A 17 -14.18 -4.33 -47.52
N PRO A 18 -12.91 -4.16 -47.93
CA PRO A 18 -12.24 -2.88 -47.78
C PRO A 18 -12.85 -1.80 -48.70
N MET A 19 -13.32 -0.70 -48.10
CA MET A 19 -13.61 0.54 -48.84
C MET A 19 -12.29 1.24 -49.20
N MET A 20 -12.20 1.79 -50.41
CA MET A 20 -10.99 2.42 -50.96
C MET A 20 -10.63 3.71 -50.20
N VAL A 21 -9.94 3.57 -49.06
CA VAL A 21 -9.36 4.66 -48.27
C VAL A 21 -7.96 4.23 -47.80
N PRO A 22 -6.95 5.11 -47.70
CA PRO A 22 -5.55 4.71 -47.47
C PRO A 22 -5.29 4.02 -46.13
N HIS A 23 -6.15 4.25 -45.13
CA HIS A 23 -6.07 3.66 -43.80
C HIS A 23 -7.48 3.22 -43.35
N PRO A 24 -7.99 2.08 -43.83
CA PRO A 24 -9.29 1.62 -43.40
C PRO A 24 -9.20 1.19 -41.93
N LEU A 25 -10.04 1.77 -41.08
CA LEU A 25 -10.24 1.31 -39.70
C LEU A 25 -11.46 0.40 -39.67
N CYS A 26 -11.39 -0.68 -38.89
CA CYS A 26 -12.56 -1.54 -38.73
C CYS A 26 -13.69 -0.78 -38.00
N PRO A 27 -14.92 -0.77 -38.53
CA PRO A 27 -16.04 -0.03 -37.93
C PRO A 27 -16.48 -0.60 -36.58
N GLU A 28 -16.15 -1.86 -36.26
CA GLU A 28 -16.49 -2.49 -34.98
C GLU A 28 -15.40 -2.30 -33.91
N CYS A 29 -14.13 -2.52 -34.27
CA CYS A 29 -13.01 -2.55 -33.33
C CYS A 29 -12.18 -1.25 -33.31
N GLN A 30 -12.40 -0.34 -34.27
CA GLN A 30 -11.60 0.88 -34.55
C GLN A 30 -10.07 0.68 -34.61
N SER A 31 -9.63 -0.57 -34.74
CA SER A 31 -8.21 -0.92 -34.82
C SER A 31 -7.75 -0.94 -36.28
N GLU A 32 -6.47 -0.68 -36.50
CA GLU A 32 -5.81 -0.87 -37.80
C GLU A 32 -5.71 -2.37 -38.12
N PHE A 33 -5.83 -2.73 -39.41
CA PHE A 33 -5.78 -4.11 -39.86
C PHE A 33 -4.39 -4.72 -39.65
N VAL A 34 -4.35 -5.99 -39.23
CA VAL A 34 -3.12 -6.65 -38.79
C VAL A 34 -2.45 -7.42 -39.93
N GLU A 35 -3.19 -7.89 -40.94
CA GLU A 35 -2.62 -8.69 -42.03
C GLU A 35 -3.42 -8.59 -43.34
N LYS A 36 -2.69 -8.61 -44.47
CA LYS A 36 -3.24 -8.66 -45.83
C LYS A 36 -3.25 -10.11 -46.30
N ILE A 37 -4.42 -10.63 -46.65
CA ILE A 37 -4.55 -12.00 -47.19
C ILE A 37 -4.23 -11.97 -48.69
N GLU A 38 -3.16 -12.66 -49.09
CA GLU A 38 -2.79 -12.90 -50.50
C GLU A 38 -3.31 -14.28 -50.95
N GLU A 39 -3.45 -14.52 -52.26
CA GLU A 39 -4.11 -15.74 -52.81
C GLU A 39 -3.45 -17.05 -52.36
N ASP A 40 -2.18 -16.98 -52.00
CA ASP A 40 -1.31 -18.06 -51.53
C ASP A 40 -1.43 -18.36 -50.02
N ASN A 41 -2.20 -17.55 -49.27
CA ASN A 41 -2.43 -17.72 -47.84
C ASN A 41 -3.92 -17.77 -47.48
N ASP A 42 -4.80 -18.08 -48.45
CA ASP A 42 -6.25 -18.18 -48.24
C ASP A 42 -6.62 -19.55 -47.65
N PRO A 43 -7.06 -19.61 -46.37
CA PRO A 43 -7.39 -20.87 -45.68
C PRO A 43 -8.60 -21.61 -46.30
N ARG A 44 -9.35 -20.98 -47.23
CA ARG A 44 -10.48 -21.60 -47.94
C ARG A 44 -10.03 -22.60 -49.01
N SER A 45 -8.81 -22.46 -49.54
CA SER A 45 -8.23 -23.39 -50.52
C SER A 45 -8.06 -24.83 -49.99
N PHE A 46 -8.11 -25.01 -48.66
CA PHE A 46 -8.00 -26.31 -48.00
C PHE A 46 -9.35 -27.00 -47.77
N VAL A 47 -10.48 -26.31 -47.89
CA VAL A 47 -11.81 -26.86 -47.60
C VAL A 47 -12.49 -27.43 -48.85
N GLU A 48 -12.09 -27.01 -50.05
CA GLU A 48 -12.71 -27.47 -51.32
C GLU A 48 -12.23 -28.86 -51.80
N ALA A 49 -11.28 -29.51 -51.11
CA ALA A 49 -10.70 -30.79 -51.52
C ALA A 49 -11.37 -32.05 -50.92
N GLY A 50 -12.48 -31.93 -50.18
CA GLY A 50 -13.11 -33.09 -49.55
C GLY A 50 -14.60 -32.92 -49.30
N HIS A 51 -15.43 -33.31 -50.27
CA HIS A 51 -16.65 -34.13 -50.12
C HIS A 51 -17.62 -33.89 -51.29
N GLU A 52 -17.60 -34.79 -52.28
CA GLU A 52 -18.75 -35.10 -53.13
C GLU A 52 -19.33 -36.47 -52.72
N GLN A 53 -20.66 -36.58 -52.87
CA GLN A 53 -21.54 -37.78 -52.84
C GLN A 53 -22.33 -38.12 -51.57
N GLY A 54 -23.64 -37.79 -51.64
CA GLY A 54 -24.81 -38.70 -51.59
C GLY A 54 -25.23 -39.20 -50.20
N ASP A 55 -26.36 -38.80 -49.63
CA ASP A 55 -27.78 -38.97 -50.01
C ASP A 55 -28.45 -40.05 -49.11
N ASP A 56 -29.67 -39.69 -48.67
CA ASP A 56 -30.82 -40.50 -48.24
C ASP A 56 -30.95 -41.05 -46.79
N ASP A 57 -31.86 -40.39 -46.07
CA ASP A 57 -33.08 -40.89 -45.41
C ASP A 57 -33.07 -41.92 -44.23
N ASP A 58 -33.72 -41.45 -43.15
CA ASP A 58 -34.79 -42.09 -42.34
C ASP A 58 -34.52 -42.76 -40.96
N ASP A 59 -35.40 -42.38 -40.03
CA ASP A 59 -35.94 -43.04 -38.82
C ASP A 59 -35.09 -43.43 -37.59
N GLY A 60 -35.27 -42.63 -36.52
CA GLY A 60 -35.83 -43.02 -35.21
C GLY A 60 -35.14 -44.03 -34.28
N GLN A 61 -34.68 -43.59 -33.10
CA GLN A 61 -35.08 -44.09 -31.75
C GLN A 61 -34.22 -43.55 -30.59
N GLU A 62 -34.83 -43.60 -29.41
CA GLU A 62 -34.38 -43.16 -28.08
C GLU A 62 -33.07 -43.78 -27.58
N GLY A 63 -32.32 -43.04 -26.76
CA GLY A 63 -31.14 -43.57 -26.05
C GLY A 63 -30.44 -42.54 -25.16
N GLN A 64 -30.97 -42.36 -23.96
CA GLN A 64 -30.32 -41.67 -22.84
C GLN A 64 -29.15 -42.55 -22.34
N GLU A 65 -27.90 -42.09 -22.39
CA GLU A 65 -26.84 -42.63 -21.53
C GLU A 65 -25.77 -41.57 -21.23
N THR A 66 -25.74 -41.17 -19.96
CA THR A 66 -24.75 -40.28 -19.35
C THR A 66 -23.45 -41.05 -19.10
N VAL A 67 -22.33 -40.63 -19.70
CA VAL A 67 -21.01 -41.12 -19.31
C VAL A 67 -20.59 -40.41 -18.02
N GLY A 68 -20.54 -41.18 -16.93
CA GLY A 68 -20.39 -40.71 -15.56
C GLY A 68 -18.95 -40.43 -15.11
N LEU A 69 -18.87 -39.65 -14.03
CA LEU A 69 -17.69 -39.22 -13.25
C LEU A 69 -16.78 -40.37 -12.76
N GLU A 70 -17.13 -41.63 -13.00
CA GLU A 70 -16.41 -42.82 -12.52
C GLU A 70 -15.16 -43.15 -13.35
N ASP A 71 -15.11 -42.76 -14.64
CA ASP A 71 -13.92 -42.94 -15.47
C ASP A 71 -12.77 -41.97 -15.12
N LEU A 72 -13.10 -40.78 -14.57
CA LEU A 72 -12.11 -39.82 -14.10
C LEU A 72 -11.43 -40.29 -12.79
N LEU A 73 -12.17 -41.00 -11.93
CA LEU A 73 -11.65 -41.53 -10.67
C LEU A 73 -10.76 -42.78 -10.87
N ARG A 74 -10.98 -43.56 -11.94
CA ARG A 74 -10.11 -44.70 -12.30
C ARG A 74 -8.70 -44.27 -12.72
N VAL A 75 -8.56 -43.12 -13.37
CA VAL A 75 -7.25 -42.57 -13.78
C VAL A 75 -6.43 -42.06 -12.58
N ILE A 76 -7.10 -41.48 -11.58
CA ILE A 76 -6.43 -40.98 -10.36
C ILE A 76 -5.93 -42.13 -9.48
N HIS A 77 -6.65 -43.26 -9.42
CA HIS A 77 -6.24 -44.39 -8.59
C HIS A 77 -5.01 -45.13 -9.14
N LEU A 78 -4.83 -45.15 -10.47
CA LEU A 78 -3.68 -45.76 -11.17
C LEU A 78 -2.36 -45.01 -10.96
N LEU A 79 -2.40 -43.73 -10.62
CA LEU A 79 -1.21 -42.89 -10.35
C LEU A 79 -0.66 -43.00 -8.92
N SER A 80 -1.42 -43.62 -8.00
CA SER A 80 -1.11 -43.61 -6.57
C SER A 80 -0.49 -44.90 -5.99
N SER A 81 -0.23 -45.93 -6.81
CA SER A 81 0.20 -47.24 -6.27
C SER A 81 1.28 -47.93 -7.11
N ALA A 82 2.55 -47.69 -6.76
CA ALA A 82 3.64 -48.65 -6.96
C ALA A 82 4.73 -48.47 -5.86
N PRO A 83 5.12 -49.54 -5.15
CA PRO A 83 6.07 -49.50 -4.03
C PRO A 83 7.54 -49.67 -4.47
N MET A 84 8.46 -48.97 -3.81
CA MET A 84 9.91 -49.16 -3.94
C MET A 84 10.44 -50.11 -2.86
N THR A 85 10.81 -51.32 -3.26
CA THR A 85 11.75 -52.20 -2.53
C THR A 85 13.09 -52.19 -3.23
N VAL A 86 14.18 -51.81 -2.54
CA VAL A 86 15.54 -52.14 -2.99
C VAL A 86 16.37 -52.62 -1.80
N ASN A 87 16.90 -53.83 -2.00
CA ASN A 87 17.69 -54.62 -1.07
C ASN A 87 19.19 -54.33 -1.22
N GLN A 88 19.92 -54.58 -0.13
CA GLN A 88 21.37 -54.51 0.04
C GLN A 88 22.18 -55.53 -0.79
N ARG A 89 23.50 -55.29 -0.81
CA ARG A 89 24.68 -56.08 -1.26
C ARG A 89 25.12 -55.72 -2.68
N GLN A 90 26.40 -55.51 -2.99
CA GLN A 90 27.66 -55.97 -2.39
C GLN A 90 28.80 -55.18 -3.05
N GLN A 91 29.81 -54.73 -2.30
CA GLN A 91 31.23 -55.00 -2.58
C GLN A 91 32.13 -54.40 -1.49
N GLN A 92 32.74 -55.30 -0.71
CA GLN A 92 33.92 -55.11 0.13
C GLN A 92 35.15 -54.94 -0.76
N ALA A 93 36.12 -54.10 -0.40
CA ALA A 93 37.48 -54.43 0.08
C ALA A 93 38.43 -53.44 -0.65
N GLN A 94 39.54 -52.89 -0.17
CA GLN A 94 40.55 -53.19 0.86
C GLN A 94 41.43 -51.92 0.96
N VAL A 95 41.79 -51.45 2.16
CA VAL A 95 43.18 -51.42 2.70
C VAL A 95 44.01 -50.13 2.50
N GLN A 96 44.70 -49.77 3.60
CA GLN A 96 45.91 -48.92 3.77
C GLN A 96 45.77 -47.41 4.03
N SER A 97 45.92 -47.05 5.31
CA SER A 97 46.71 -45.88 5.75
C SER A 97 48.22 -46.20 5.60
N PRO A 98 49.15 -45.22 5.46
CA PRO A 98 49.57 -44.39 6.61
C PRO A 98 50.09 -42.95 6.30
N GLY A 99 49.94 -42.06 7.29
CA GLY A 99 50.99 -41.16 7.82
C GLY A 99 51.64 -40.05 6.97
N GLY A 100 51.72 -38.83 7.53
CA GLY A 100 52.80 -37.89 7.23
C GLY A 100 52.45 -36.39 7.28
N TYR A 101 52.79 -35.71 8.37
CA TYR A 101 53.25 -34.30 8.36
C TYR A 101 54.65 -34.25 7.68
N PRO A 102 55.17 -33.13 7.10
CA PRO A 102 55.28 -31.81 7.76
C PRO A 102 55.40 -30.52 6.87
N THR A 103 55.41 -29.37 7.55
CA THR A 103 56.21 -28.12 7.35
C THR A 103 56.36 -27.39 6.00
N GLY A 104 56.21 -26.05 6.07
CA GLY A 104 57.13 -25.06 5.47
C GLY A 104 56.49 -24.12 4.44
N THR A 105 56.21 -22.86 4.79
CA THR A 105 57.05 -21.62 4.63
C THR A 105 57.09 -21.03 3.22
N GLU A 106 56.57 -19.80 3.07
CA GLU A 106 57.18 -18.58 2.48
C GLU A 106 56.11 -17.45 2.45
N ALA A 107 56.27 -16.34 3.19
CA ALA A 107 56.95 -15.07 2.84
C ALA A 107 56.19 -14.24 1.79
N GLY A 108 55.96 -12.92 1.86
CA GLY A 108 56.32 -11.82 2.77
C GLY A 108 55.32 -10.65 2.55
N ALA A 109 55.08 -9.77 3.53
CA ALA A 109 55.76 -8.47 3.73
C ALA A 109 55.55 -7.47 2.56
N ALA A 110 55.20 -6.19 2.74
CA ALA A 110 55.08 -5.30 3.89
C ALA A 110 54.45 -3.96 3.44
N THR A 111 53.97 -3.16 4.41
CA THR A 111 54.39 -1.77 4.71
C THR A 111 53.25 -0.85 5.17
N SER A 112 53.32 -0.48 6.46
CA SER A 112 52.89 0.81 7.04
C SER A 112 54.13 1.74 7.07
N PRO A 113 54.09 3.07 7.38
CA PRO A 113 53.60 3.61 8.67
C PRO A 113 53.06 5.07 8.66
N PHE A 114 52.42 5.51 9.76
CA PHE A 114 52.85 6.67 10.58
C PHE A 114 51.96 6.85 11.83
N SER A 115 52.60 7.11 12.96
CA SER A 115 52.03 7.29 14.32
C SER A 115 52.39 8.66 14.88
N LEU A 116 51.72 9.04 15.99
CA LEU A 116 52.09 9.96 17.11
C LEU A 116 50.88 10.89 17.46
N PHE A 117 50.52 11.22 18.71
CA PHE A 117 51.26 11.37 19.98
C PHE A 117 50.38 11.04 21.22
N ASN A 118 51.08 10.77 22.33
CA ASN A 118 50.67 10.38 23.67
C ASN A 118 50.59 11.61 24.63
N SER A 119 49.72 11.62 25.66
CA SER A 119 50.03 12.25 26.97
C SER A 119 49.12 11.78 28.12
N GLN A 120 49.75 11.40 29.23
CA GLN A 120 49.20 11.12 30.56
C GLN A 120 49.27 12.36 31.48
N ALA A 121 48.39 12.43 32.49
CA ALA A 121 48.62 12.98 33.84
C ALA A 121 47.48 12.46 34.76
N ALA A 122 47.73 11.57 35.73
CA ALA A 122 48.10 11.82 37.15
C ALA A 122 46.99 12.52 37.98
N ARG A 123 46.67 12.21 39.24
CA ARG A 123 46.97 11.17 40.26
C ARG A 123 46.08 11.52 41.49
N SER A 124 45.77 10.51 42.32
CA SER A 124 45.51 10.57 43.78
C SER A 124 44.18 11.13 44.34
N ALA A 125 43.42 10.28 45.05
CA ALA A 125 43.32 10.32 46.52
C ALA A 125 42.57 9.10 47.08
N SER A 126 43.12 8.58 48.17
CA SER A 126 42.74 7.42 48.97
C SER A 126 41.65 7.75 49.99
N GLY A 127 40.85 6.76 50.40
CA GLY A 127 39.91 6.88 51.51
C GLY A 127 39.14 5.59 51.81
N ASN A 128 39.79 4.63 52.45
CA ASN A 128 39.13 3.50 53.13
C ASN A 128 38.23 4.01 54.27
N THR A 129 37.05 3.40 54.50
CA THR A 129 36.56 3.04 55.85
C THR A 129 35.50 1.94 55.75
N THR A 130 35.79 0.83 56.41
CA THR A 130 34.90 -0.27 56.82
C THR A 130 34.06 0.14 58.03
N THR A 131 32.79 -0.29 58.13
CA THR A 131 32.23 -0.98 59.32
C THR A 131 30.73 -1.33 59.18
N ASN A 132 30.43 -2.52 59.68
CA ASN A 132 29.12 -3.16 59.85
C ASN A 132 28.27 -2.50 60.96
N VAL A 133 26.95 -2.79 60.99
CA VAL A 133 26.22 -3.51 62.08
C VAL A 133 24.69 -3.24 62.08
N ALA A 134 23.96 -4.33 62.34
CA ALA A 134 22.57 -4.51 62.84
C ALA A 134 21.39 -4.28 61.86
N ARG A 135 20.54 -5.27 61.49
CA ARG A 135 19.89 -6.43 62.15
C ARG A 135 18.67 -6.08 63.02
N ALA A 136 17.47 -6.37 62.50
CA ALA A 136 16.29 -6.99 63.16
C ALA A 136 15.23 -7.22 62.04
N ALA A 137 14.83 -8.40 61.58
CA ALA A 137 14.47 -9.71 62.14
C ALA A 137 12.94 -9.93 62.28
N ALA A 138 12.55 -11.18 61.97
CA ALA A 138 11.28 -11.89 62.14
C ALA A 138 10.29 -11.83 60.96
N THR A 139 9.71 -12.93 60.42
CA THR A 139 9.79 -14.41 60.58
C THR A 139 8.88 -14.96 59.44
N ASP A 140 9.32 -15.82 58.53
CA ASP A 140 9.48 -17.29 58.62
C ASP A 140 8.16 -18.09 58.54
N SER A 141 7.96 -18.88 57.45
CA SER A 141 7.84 -20.36 57.53
C SER A 141 7.38 -21.03 56.22
N HIS A 142 8.13 -22.08 55.87
CA HIS A 142 7.78 -23.36 55.22
C HIS A 142 8.00 -23.60 53.71
N ASP A 143 9.20 -24.14 53.46
CA ASP A 143 9.58 -25.18 52.47
C ASP A 143 8.73 -26.45 52.56
N GLU A 144 8.52 -27.10 51.40
CA GLU A 144 8.76 -28.54 51.23
C GLU A 144 9.45 -28.81 49.87
N ASP A 145 10.53 -29.57 49.97
CA ASP A 145 11.38 -30.12 48.93
C ASP A 145 10.68 -31.21 48.09
N VAL A 146 10.94 -31.27 46.78
CA VAL A 146 11.01 -32.55 46.04
C VAL A 146 12.08 -32.48 44.93
N GLU A 147 13.16 -33.17 45.22
CA GLU A 147 14.04 -34.00 44.39
C GLU A 147 14.32 -33.69 42.91
N MET A 148 15.63 -33.59 42.66
CA MET A 148 16.32 -33.64 41.38
C MET A 148 16.19 -35.01 40.71
N LEU A 149 15.93 -35.02 39.40
CA LEU A 149 16.29 -36.12 38.52
C LEU A 149 16.99 -35.57 37.27
N ASP A 150 18.22 -36.05 37.10
CA ASP A 150 19.05 -35.94 35.91
C ASP A 150 18.33 -36.53 34.68
N VAL A 151 18.24 -35.76 33.60
CA VAL A 151 17.98 -36.29 32.26
C VAL A 151 18.95 -35.65 31.28
N GLU A 152 19.60 -36.55 30.54
CA GLU A 152 20.77 -36.39 29.70
C GLU A 152 20.59 -35.40 28.54
N GLN A 153 21.70 -34.72 28.23
CA GLN A 153 21.90 -33.95 27.01
C GLN A 153 21.96 -34.88 25.80
N ASP A 154 20.94 -34.82 24.94
CA ASP A 154 21.06 -35.31 23.57
C ASP A 154 21.10 -34.14 22.57
N THR A 155 22.31 -33.97 22.03
CA THR A 155 22.68 -33.11 20.92
C THR A 155 22.14 -33.69 19.61
N GLU A 156 21.00 -33.20 19.12
CA GLU A 156 20.52 -33.54 17.77
C GLU A 156 21.21 -32.70 16.67
N PRO A 157 21.75 -33.33 15.61
CA PRO A 157 22.36 -32.62 14.50
C PRO A 157 21.32 -32.07 13.51
N ARG A 158 21.51 -30.79 13.15
CA ARG A 158 20.93 -30.10 11.99
C ARG A 158 20.94 -30.99 10.74
N GLN A 159 19.77 -31.47 10.33
CA GLN A 159 19.55 -31.97 8.96
C GLN A 159 19.19 -30.79 8.05
N GLN A 160 20.13 -30.44 7.16
CA GLN A 160 19.87 -29.67 5.97
C GLN A 160 19.04 -30.52 4.99
N PRO A 161 17.94 -30.04 4.40
CA PRO A 161 17.39 -30.66 3.21
C PRO A 161 18.21 -30.19 1.99
N GLN A 162 19.34 -30.84 1.73
CA GLN A 162 19.97 -30.82 0.40
C GLN A 162 19.30 -31.92 -0.45
N GLY A 163 18.16 -31.62 -1.05
CA GLY A 163 17.68 -32.35 -2.21
C GLY A 163 18.38 -31.81 -3.47
N PRO A 164 18.77 -32.66 -4.44
CA PRO A 164 19.29 -32.15 -5.70
C PRO A 164 18.17 -31.35 -6.40
N PRO A 165 18.47 -30.22 -7.07
CA PRO A 165 17.48 -29.58 -7.92
C PRO A 165 17.07 -30.59 -8.99
N THR A 166 15.76 -30.81 -9.15
CA THR A 166 15.20 -31.49 -10.32
C THR A 166 15.76 -30.80 -11.55
N SER A 167 16.71 -31.44 -12.23
CA SER A 167 17.36 -30.87 -13.40
C SER A 167 16.33 -30.74 -14.50
N ILE A 168 16.39 -29.64 -15.25
CA ILE A 168 15.61 -29.39 -16.47
C ILE A 168 15.72 -30.58 -17.43
N SER A 169 16.86 -31.29 -17.41
CA SER A 169 17.08 -32.56 -18.12
C SER A 169 16.00 -33.59 -17.83
N SER A 170 15.54 -33.76 -16.58
CA SER A 170 14.53 -34.76 -16.22
C SER A 170 13.11 -34.41 -16.70
N LEU A 171 12.79 -33.13 -16.87
CA LEU A 171 11.50 -32.68 -17.43
C LEU A 171 11.53 -32.72 -18.96
N LEU A 172 12.63 -32.28 -19.57
CA LEU A 172 12.83 -32.32 -21.03
C LEU A 172 13.01 -33.75 -21.54
N GLU A 173 13.63 -34.65 -20.77
CA GLU A 173 13.67 -36.08 -21.10
C GLU A 173 12.27 -36.69 -21.06
N ARG A 174 11.42 -36.26 -20.11
CA ARG A 174 10.05 -36.79 -19.99
C ARG A 174 9.12 -36.29 -21.10
N ILE A 175 9.22 -35.00 -21.45
CA ILE A 175 8.50 -34.41 -22.59
C ILE A 175 9.04 -34.96 -23.92
N GLY A 176 10.36 -35.16 -24.03
CA GLY A 176 11.01 -35.75 -25.20
C GLY A 176 10.70 -37.24 -25.39
N LEU A 177 10.51 -38.00 -24.30
CA LEU A 177 10.07 -39.40 -24.34
C LEU A 177 8.61 -39.51 -24.79
N GLU A 178 7.71 -38.66 -24.27
CA GLU A 178 6.30 -38.66 -24.71
C GLU A 178 6.12 -38.24 -26.17
N LEU A 179 6.90 -37.26 -26.66
CA LEU A 179 6.87 -36.85 -28.08
C LEU A 179 7.45 -37.91 -29.03
N ARG A 180 8.42 -38.72 -28.59
CA ARG A 180 8.93 -39.86 -29.39
C ARG A 180 7.89 -40.97 -29.57
N PHE A 181 7.00 -41.18 -28.60
CA PHE A 181 5.89 -42.13 -28.74
C PHE A 181 4.79 -41.65 -29.69
N MET A 182 4.76 -40.37 -30.08
CA MET A 182 3.79 -39.83 -31.04
C MET A 182 4.27 -39.88 -32.50
N ASN A 183 5.57 -40.14 -32.75
CA ASN A 183 6.15 -40.05 -34.10
C ASN A 183 6.66 -41.39 -34.68
N GLU A 184 6.65 -42.48 -33.91
CA GLU A 184 7.00 -43.82 -34.41
C GLU A 184 5.94 -44.86 -33.99
N GLY A 185 5.14 -45.31 -34.94
CA GLY A 185 4.34 -46.54 -34.82
C GLY A 185 2.83 -46.34 -34.98
N GLY A 186 2.32 -46.60 -36.18
CA GLY A 186 0.89 -46.66 -36.45
C GLY A 186 0.21 -47.83 -35.74
N GLN A 187 -0.77 -47.52 -34.89
CA GLN A 187 -1.86 -48.41 -34.51
C GLN A 187 -3.12 -47.57 -34.20
N PRO A 188 -4.29 -47.93 -34.76
CA PRO A 188 -5.51 -47.15 -34.56
C PRO A 188 -6.23 -47.61 -33.28
N GLY A 189 -6.46 -46.69 -32.35
CA GLY A 189 -7.40 -46.88 -31.25
C GLY A 189 -6.90 -46.43 -29.89
N LEU A 190 -7.18 -45.15 -29.55
CA LEU A 190 -7.50 -44.59 -28.23
C LEU A 190 -7.28 -43.06 -28.29
N GLY A 191 -8.27 -42.36 -28.84
CA GLY A 191 -8.30 -40.90 -28.89
C GLY A 191 -8.70 -40.33 -27.54
N GLY A 192 -7.78 -39.63 -26.88
CA GLY A 192 -8.05 -38.98 -25.59
C GLY A 192 -7.13 -37.79 -25.39
N PHE A 193 -7.40 -36.69 -26.12
CA PHE A 193 -7.02 -35.30 -25.76
C PHE A 193 -7.56 -34.25 -26.75
N GLY A 194 -8.04 -34.66 -27.94
CA GLY A 194 -8.52 -33.76 -28.99
C GLY A 194 -9.88 -33.09 -28.77
N GLY A 195 -10.62 -33.43 -27.70
CA GLY A 195 -11.97 -32.90 -27.46
C GLY A 195 -12.06 -31.61 -26.65
N LEU A 196 -10.94 -31.06 -26.17
CA LEU A 196 -10.92 -29.93 -25.22
C LEU A 196 -10.70 -28.56 -25.88
N PHE A 197 -10.29 -28.53 -27.14
CA PHE A 197 -10.09 -27.30 -27.91
C PHE A 197 -10.77 -27.45 -29.26
N ASN A 198 -11.91 -26.78 -29.44
CA ASN A 198 -12.57 -26.68 -30.74
C ASN A 198 -11.78 -25.71 -31.64
N MET A 199 -10.56 -26.09 -32.00
CA MET A 199 -9.67 -25.38 -32.91
C MET A 199 -9.62 -26.13 -34.24
N VAL A 200 -9.94 -25.45 -35.33
CA VAL A 200 -9.77 -25.95 -36.70
C VAL A 200 -8.29 -25.79 -37.05
N GLY A 201 -7.52 -26.87 -36.99
CA GLY A 201 -6.09 -26.91 -37.31
C GLY A 201 -5.30 -27.87 -36.42
N ASN A 202 -4.18 -28.41 -36.93
CA ASN A 202 -3.30 -29.30 -36.18
C ASN A 202 -2.73 -28.55 -34.96
N PRO A 203 -2.99 -28.96 -33.70
CA PRO A 203 -2.50 -28.26 -32.52
C PRO A 203 -0.96 -28.20 -32.42
N GLY A 204 -0.25 -29.01 -33.22
CA GLY A 204 1.19 -28.93 -33.41
C GLY A 204 1.69 -27.58 -33.95
N ASP A 205 0.91 -26.89 -34.79
CA ASP A 205 1.39 -25.71 -35.52
C ASP A 205 1.27 -24.39 -34.72
N TYR A 206 0.38 -24.32 -33.73
CA TYR A 206 0.10 -23.08 -32.98
C TYR A 206 0.60 -23.10 -31.53
N VAL A 207 0.89 -24.27 -30.96
CA VAL A 207 1.37 -24.41 -29.58
C VAL A 207 2.72 -25.14 -29.49
N PHE A 208 3.12 -25.88 -30.54
CA PHE A 208 4.34 -26.70 -30.55
C PHE A 208 5.30 -26.42 -31.71
N GLY A 209 5.09 -25.37 -32.51
CA GLY A 209 6.12 -24.87 -33.41
C GLY A 209 7.37 -24.49 -32.59
N GLN A 210 8.56 -24.77 -33.12
CA GLN A 210 9.84 -24.58 -32.41
C GLN A 210 9.95 -23.19 -31.75
N GLY A 211 9.45 -22.14 -32.41
CA GLY A 211 9.40 -20.78 -31.87
C GLY A 211 8.45 -20.57 -30.68
N GLY A 212 7.28 -21.22 -30.65
CA GLY A 212 6.31 -21.06 -29.57
C GLY A 212 6.77 -21.74 -28.26
N LEU A 213 7.44 -22.89 -28.37
CA LEU A 213 8.06 -23.56 -27.23
C LEU A 213 9.29 -22.79 -26.72
N ASP A 214 10.10 -22.24 -27.63
CA ASP A 214 11.24 -21.38 -27.27
C ASP A 214 10.78 -20.08 -26.57
N ASP A 215 9.67 -19.47 -26.99
CA ASP A 215 9.09 -18.30 -26.34
C ASP A 215 8.59 -18.62 -24.92
N VAL A 216 7.91 -19.75 -24.73
CA VAL A 216 7.46 -20.20 -23.40
C VAL A 216 8.65 -20.51 -22.49
N ILE A 217 9.66 -21.21 -22.99
CA ILE A 217 10.90 -21.49 -22.24
C ILE A 217 11.61 -20.18 -21.88
N THR A 218 11.73 -19.25 -22.82
CA THR A 218 12.37 -17.94 -22.61
C THR A 218 11.63 -17.14 -21.54
N GLN A 219 10.29 -17.07 -21.59
CA GLN A 219 9.50 -16.42 -20.55
C GLN A 219 9.63 -17.11 -19.18
N MET A 220 9.68 -18.45 -19.14
CA MET A 220 9.91 -19.20 -17.91
C MET A 220 11.30 -18.94 -17.32
N MET A 221 12.35 -18.94 -18.16
CA MET A 221 13.72 -18.64 -17.75
C MET A 221 13.87 -17.19 -17.27
N GLU A 222 13.27 -16.22 -17.97
CA GLU A 222 13.27 -14.81 -17.57
C GLU A 222 12.57 -14.62 -16.22
N MET A 223 11.43 -15.29 -16.00
CA MET A 223 10.71 -15.24 -14.73
C MET A 223 11.52 -15.89 -13.59
N GLN A 224 12.19 -17.02 -13.83
CA GLN A 224 13.05 -17.67 -12.85
C GLN A 224 14.26 -16.80 -12.50
N ARG A 225 14.90 -16.20 -13.51
CA ARG A 225 16.01 -15.27 -13.33
C ARG A 225 15.57 -14.04 -12.52
N THR A 226 14.47 -13.40 -12.93
CA THR A 226 13.91 -12.24 -12.22
C THR A 226 13.59 -12.60 -10.76
N ARG A 227 13.03 -13.78 -10.51
CA ARG A 227 12.77 -14.26 -9.15
C ARG A 227 14.08 -14.42 -8.35
N ALA A 228 15.11 -15.02 -8.94
CA ALA A 228 16.40 -15.20 -8.26
C ALA A 228 17.07 -13.85 -7.93
N GLU A 229 17.00 -12.89 -8.85
CA GLU A 229 17.48 -11.52 -8.63
C GLU A 229 16.70 -10.82 -7.50
N LEU A 230 15.37 -10.95 -7.47
CA LEU A 230 14.57 -10.39 -6.38
C LEU A 230 14.84 -11.09 -5.04
N GLN A 231 15.12 -12.40 -5.04
CA GLN A 231 15.45 -13.12 -3.82
C GLN A 231 16.78 -12.66 -3.20
N SER A 232 17.75 -12.27 -4.02
CA SER A 232 19.01 -11.70 -3.53
C SER A 232 18.82 -10.25 -3.07
N GLU A 233 17.90 -9.50 -3.66
CA GLU A 233 17.58 -8.13 -3.28
C GLU A 233 16.71 -8.04 -2.00
N PHE A 234 15.62 -8.80 -1.94
CA PHE A 234 14.61 -8.79 -0.88
C PHE A 234 14.82 -9.90 0.16
N VAL A 235 16.00 -9.93 0.78
CA VAL A 235 16.44 -10.98 1.71
C VAL A 235 15.56 -11.16 2.96
N HIS A 236 14.74 -10.17 3.31
CA HIS A 236 13.81 -10.24 4.45
C HIS A 236 12.35 -10.49 4.03
N PHE A 237 12.10 -10.82 2.77
CA PHE A 237 10.79 -11.25 2.29
C PHE A 237 10.74 -12.77 2.16
N THR A 238 9.55 -13.34 2.39
CA THR A 238 9.29 -14.74 2.06
C THR A 238 8.74 -14.86 0.65
N PHE A 239 9.37 -15.67 -0.20
CA PHE A 239 8.96 -15.87 -1.59
C PHE A 239 8.06 -17.10 -1.73
N HIS A 240 6.86 -16.89 -2.27
CA HIS A 240 5.86 -17.96 -2.44
C HIS A 240 5.88 -18.54 -3.86
N LYS A 241 5.18 -19.65 -4.10
CA LYS A 241 4.98 -20.16 -5.47
C LYS A 241 4.32 -19.08 -6.33
N ASN A 242 4.86 -18.86 -7.53
CA ASN A 242 4.32 -17.87 -8.49
C ASN A 242 2.87 -18.22 -8.84
N LYS A 243 2.06 -17.20 -9.09
CA LYS A 243 0.71 -17.35 -9.63
C LYS A 243 0.69 -17.04 -11.12
N ARG A 244 -0.42 -17.38 -11.77
CA ARG A 244 -0.67 -17.01 -13.17
C ARG A 244 -0.52 -15.49 -13.34
N PHE A 245 0.23 -15.15 -14.39
CA PHE A 245 0.41 -13.81 -14.93
C PHE A 245 -0.93 -13.07 -15.05
N TYR A 246 -1.00 -11.85 -14.51
CA TYR A 246 -2.19 -11.02 -14.62
C TYR A 246 -2.08 -10.05 -15.80
N LYS A 247 -0.95 -9.32 -15.89
CA LYS A 247 -0.63 -8.42 -17.00
C LYS A 247 0.87 -8.09 -17.04
N PRO A 248 1.39 -7.54 -18.15
CA PRO A 248 2.78 -7.10 -18.22
C PRO A 248 3.10 -6.04 -17.16
N MET A 249 4.31 -6.12 -16.61
CA MET A 249 4.83 -5.10 -15.70
C MET A 249 5.10 -3.80 -16.47
N ASP A 250 4.58 -2.69 -15.95
CA ASP A 250 4.88 -1.37 -16.50
C ASP A 250 6.28 -0.93 -16.06
N LYS A 251 7.22 -0.95 -17.00
CA LYS A 251 8.62 -0.59 -16.80
C LYS A 251 8.91 0.88 -17.11
N ILE A 252 7.95 1.61 -17.72
CA ILE A 252 8.20 2.98 -18.21
C ILE A 252 7.83 3.98 -17.12
N ILE A 253 8.73 4.92 -16.86
CA ILE A 253 8.44 6.06 -15.99
C ILE A 253 7.82 7.15 -16.86
N ASP A 254 6.54 7.40 -16.63
CA ASP A 254 5.77 8.39 -17.33
C ASP A 254 5.49 9.60 -16.43
N TYR A 255 5.37 10.78 -17.05
CA TYR A 255 5.19 12.06 -16.38
C TYR A 255 3.89 12.71 -16.87
N VAL A 256 3.30 13.55 -16.04
CA VAL A 256 2.15 14.38 -16.43
C VAL A 256 2.70 15.68 -17.01
N GLU A 257 2.13 16.10 -18.13
CA GLU A 257 2.46 17.36 -18.78
C GLU A 257 1.87 18.53 -17.99
N GLN A 258 2.42 19.72 -18.23
CA GLN A 258 1.87 20.94 -17.62
C GLN A 258 0.50 21.26 -18.22
N ASP A 259 -0.43 21.68 -17.38
CA ASP A 259 -1.74 22.14 -17.80
C ASP A 259 -1.60 23.40 -18.68
N PRO A 260 -2.05 23.35 -19.96
CA PRO A 260 -1.78 24.42 -20.92
C PRO A 260 -2.47 25.72 -20.53
N HIS A 261 -3.68 25.66 -19.99
CA HIS A 261 -4.44 26.83 -19.57
C HIS A 261 -3.85 27.49 -18.33
N THR A 262 -3.41 26.69 -17.36
CA THR A 262 -2.71 27.19 -16.18
C THR A 262 -1.39 27.86 -16.59
N ARG A 263 -0.65 27.26 -17.52
CA ARG A 263 0.61 27.83 -18.03
C ARG A 263 0.38 29.16 -18.74
N GLU A 264 -0.55 29.21 -19.69
CA GLU A 264 -0.91 30.43 -20.43
C GLU A 264 -1.35 31.56 -19.49
N PHE A 265 -2.22 31.25 -18.53
CA PHE A 265 -2.65 32.23 -17.53
C PHE A 265 -1.49 32.72 -16.66
N SER A 266 -0.58 31.83 -16.25
CA SER A 266 0.60 32.20 -15.47
C SER A 266 1.56 33.13 -16.22
N GLU A 267 1.59 33.10 -17.55
CA GLU A 267 2.37 34.05 -18.36
C GLU A 267 1.74 35.45 -18.34
N MET A 268 0.40 35.53 -18.34
CA MET A 268 -0.33 36.81 -18.26
C MET A 268 -0.40 37.37 -16.84
N CYS A 269 -0.57 36.51 -15.84
CA CYS A 269 -0.72 36.84 -14.44
C CYS A 269 0.23 35.98 -13.60
N PRO A 270 1.51 36.41 -13.48
CA PRO A 270 2.54 35.64 -12.77
C PRO A 270 2.11 35.20 -11.37
N PRO A 271 2.31 33.93 -11.01
CA PRO A 271 1.89 33.40 -9.72
C PRO A 271 2.76 33.98 -8.58
N PRO A 272 2.19 34.34 -7.41
CA PRO A 272 2.93 34.83 -6.25
C PRO A 272 3.72 33.70 -5.55
N LEU A 273 4.68 33.09 -6.25
CA LEU A 273 5.54 32.06 -5.69
C LEU A 273 6.65 32.66 -4.80
N PRO A 274 7.04 31.97 -3.71
CA PRO A 274 8.20 32.38 -2.92
C PRO A 274 9.47 32.46 -3.76
N ALA A 275 10.37 33.39 -3.41
CA ALA A 275 11.64 33.57 -4.11
C ALA A 275 12.44 32.25 -4.19
N GLY A 276 12.94 31.91 -5.38
CA GLY A 276 13.73 30.70 -5.63
C GLY A 276 12.90 29.45 -5.97
N VAL A 277 11.57 29.53 -6.02
CA VAL A 277 10.73 28.43 -6.54
C VAL A 277 10.68 28.53 -8.06
N ASP A 278 11.34 27.59 -8.74
CA ASP A 278 11.24 27.41 -10.19
C ASP A 278 10.32 26.23 -10.51
N VAL A 279 9.24 26.51 -11.26
CA VAL A 279 8.22 25.51 -11.64
C VAL A 279 8.82 24.44 -12.57
N SER A 280 9.84 24.77 -13.35
CA SER A 280 10.53 23.83 -14.25
C SER A 280 11.29 22.72 -13.50
N HIS A 281 11.55 22.92 -12.20
CA HIS A 281 12.13 21.92 -11.32
C HIS A 281 11.09 20.94 -10.77
N TYR A 282 9.82 21.01 -11.16
CA TYR A 282 8.79 20.10 -10.68
C TYR A 282 8.25 19.22 -11.79
N ASP A 283 7.95 17.97 -11.46
CA ASP A 283 7.16 17.08 -12.31
C ASP A 283 6.17 16.29 -11.47
N TYR A 284 5.13 15.76 -12.12
CA TYR A 284 4.30 14.74 -11.51
C TYR A 284 4.56 13.40 -12.19
N VAL A 285 5.09 12.44 -11.42
CA VAL A 285 5.38 11.08 -11.92
C VAL A 285 4.13 10.23 -11.82
N LYS A 286 3.76 9.54 -12.90
CA LYS A 286 2.67 8.56 -12.93
C LYS A 286 3.09 7.28 -12.19
N PRO A 287 2.12 6.48 -11.69
CA PRO A 287 2.45 5.24 -11.00
C PRO A 287 2.99 4.18 -11.96
N CYS A 288 4.22 3.73 -11.76
CA CYS A 288 4.82 2.60 -12.50
C CYS A 288 5.46 1.58 -11.54
N SER A 289 5.77 0.38 -12.05
CA SER A 289 6.23 -0.72 -11.20
C SER A 289 7.64 -0.52 -10.60
N PRO A 290 8.66 0.01 -11.31
CA PRO A 290 9.98 0.24 -10.73
C PRO A 290 9.95 1.11 -9.47
N ILE A 291 9.15 2.17 -9.48
CA ILE A 291 8.98 3.08 -8.34
C ILE A 291 8.35 2.36 -7.14
N GLN A 292 7.38 1.49 -7.40
CA GLN A 292 6.71 0.69 -6.37
C GLN A 292 7.67 -0.31 -5.74
N MET A 293 8.51 -0.97 -6.56
CA MET A 293 9.56 -1.88 -6.10
C MET A 293 10.63 -1.15 -5.26
N ASN A 294 11.06 0.04 -5.67
CA ASN A 294 11.98 0.87 -4.88
C ASN A 294 11.38 1.24 -3.52
N HIS A 295 10.07 1.48 -3.45
CA HIS A 295 9.39 1.70 -2.18
C HIS A 295 9.37 0.43 -1.32
N LEU A 296 9.13 -0.75 -1.92
CA LEU A 296 9.14 -2.02 -1.20
C LEU A 296 10.46 -2.32 -0.48
N ARG A 297 11.59 -1.80 -0.98
CA ARG A 297 12.90 -1.93 -0.30
C ARG A 297 12.87 -1.41 1.13
N LEU A 298 12.01 -0.45 1.46
CA LEU A 298 11.87 0.09 2.81
C LEU A 298 11.31 -0.94 3.82
N PHE A 299 10.60 -1.94 3.32
CA PHE A 299 10.07 -3.06 4.13
C PHE A 299 11.08 -4.22 4.21
N ASN A 300 12.19 -4.17 3.46
CA ASN A 300 13.22 -5.21 3.44
C ASN A 300 14.17 -5.07 4.64
N ARG A 301 13.63 -5.31 5.83
CA ARG A 301 14.38 -5.28 7.09
C ARG A 301 13.84 -6.31 8.05
N LYS A 302 14.64 -6.71 9.03
CA LYS A 302 14.17 -7.56 10.13
C LYS A 302 13.16 -6.80 11.01
N PRO A 303 12.14 -7.49 11.54
CA PRO A 303 11.33 -6.96 12.63
C PRO A 303 12.20 -6.61 13.83
N ARG A 304 11.92 -5.49 14.49
CA ARG A 304 12.66 -5.05 15.67
C ARG A 304 11.82 -5.29 16.93
N PRO A 305 12.41 -5.78 18.03
CA PRO A 305 11.72 -5.87 19.31
C PRO A 305 11.60 -4.49 19.96
N MET A 306 10.68 -4.35 20.92
CA MET A 306 10.61 -3.17 21.78
C MET A 306 11.88 -3.05 22.63
N PRO A 307 12.56 -1.88 22.65
CA PRO A 307 13.73 -1.70 23.51
C PRO A 307 13.33 -1.71 25.00
N GLN A 308 13.94 -2.61 25.78
CA GLN A 308 13.62 -2.81 27.20
C GLN A 308 13.76 -1.53 28.04
N ARG A 309 14.70 -0.64 27.70
CA ARG A 309 14.92 0.65 28.39
C ARG A 309 13.68 1.56 28.38
N TYR A 310 12.81 1.45 27.39
CA TYR A 310 11.62 2.30 27.25
C TYR A 310 10.31 1.57 27.58
N GLU A 311 10.37 0.27 27.87
CA GLU A 311 9.18 -0.56 28.09
C GLU A 311 8.25 0.03 29.15
N ARG A 312 8.79 0.50 30.27
CA ARG A 312 7.99 1.11 31.35
C ARG A 312 7.22 2.35 30.87
N ALA A 313 7.89 3.24 30.15
CA ALA A 313 7.28 4.46 29.61
C ALA A 313 6.25 4.14 28.52
N PHE A 314 6.58 3.21 27.63
CA PHE A 314 5.68 2.74 26.59
C PHE A 314 4.41 2.11 27.18
N ARG A 315 4.52 1.21 28.18
CA ARG A 315 3.36 0.60 28.83
C ARG A 315 2.47 1.62 29.54
N ARG A 316 3.05 2.71 30.07
CA ARG A 316 2.28 3.84 30.59
C ARG A 316 1.55 4.59 29.46
N ALA A 317 2.22 4.85 28.33
CA ALA A 317 1.60 5.45 27.16
C ALA A 317 0.43 4.61 26.62
N VAL A 318 0.60 3.29 26.52
CA VAL A 318 -0.46 2.36 26.08
C VAL A 318 -1.69 2.44 27.00
N ARG A 319 -1.50 2.45 28.32
CA ARG A 319 -2.61 2.61 29.28
C ARG A 319 -3.32 3.95 29.14
N HIS A 320 -2.56 5.03 28.96
CA HIS A 320 -3.12 6.36 28.75
C HIS A 320 -3.95 6.42 27.45
N VAL A 321 -3.39 5.94 26.35
CA VAL A 321 -4.08 5.89 25.05
C VAL A 321 -5.29 4.96 25.09
N SER A 322 -5.20 3.81 25.76
CA SER A 322 -6.34 2.91 25.99
C SER A 322 -7.48 3.62 26.73
N ALA A 323 -7.16 4.40 27.77
CA ALA A 323 -8.14 5.20 28.50
C ALA A 323 -8.74 6.33 27.63
N LEU A 324 -7.92 7.02 26.84
CA LEU A 324 -8.38 8.05 25.90
C LEU A 324 -9.28 7.52 24.80
N MET A 325 -9.11 6.26 24.42
CA MET A 325 -9.86 5.59 23.35
C MET A 325 -11.03 4.76 23.88
N ALA A 326 -11.23 4.67 25.20
CA ALA A 326 -12.27 3.84 25.78
C ALA A 326 -13.65 4.39 25.46
N LEU A 327 -14.45 3.64 24.69
CA LEU A 327 -15.82 4.00 24.41
C LEU A 327 -16.68 3.97 25.69
N PRO A 328 -17.58 4.94 25.90
CA PRO A 328 -18.53 4.91 27.02
C PRO A 328 -19.40 3.65 27.02
N GLU A 329 -19.78 3.20 25.82
CA GLU A 329 -20.52 1.97 25.59
C GLU A 329 -19.75 1.11 24.57
N LYS A 330 -19.53 -0.16 24.91
CA LYS A 330 -18.86 -1.09 24.01
C LYS A 330 -19.74 -1.42 22.81
N LEU A 331 -19.11 -1.56 21.65
CA LEU A 331 -19.77 -1.92 20.40
C LEU A 331 -20.23 -3.38 20.43
N PRO A 332 -21.40 -3.71 19.85
CA PRO A 332 -21.78 -5.09 19.66
C PRO A 332 -20.79 -5.76 18.69
N MET A 333 -20.40 -7.01 18.98
CA MET A 333 -19.56 -7.76 18.04
C MET A 333 -20.33 -7.99 16.74
N PRO A 334 -19.74 -7.70 15.56
CA PRO A 334 -20.40 -7.91 14.28
C PRO A 334 -20.77 -9.38 14.05
N THR A 335 -21.84 -9.59 13.29
CA THR A 335 -22.26 -10.93 12.81
C THR A 335 -21.98 -11.07 11.32
N LYS A 336 -22.10 -12.29 10.78
CA LYS A 336 -22.01 -12.56 9.34
C LYS A 336 -22.93 -11.67 8.49
N LEU A 337 -24.10 -11.30 9.00
CA LEU A 337 -25.05 -10.42 8.30
C LEU A 337 -24.44 -9.02 8.04
N THR A 338 -23.53 -8.57 8.90
CA THR A 338 -22.85 -7.27 8.79
C THR A 338 -22.05 -7.15 7.49
N LEU A 339 -21.54 -8.26 6.94
CA LEU A 339 -20.75 -8.26 5.69
C LEU A 339 -21.50 -7.58 4.54
N SER A 340 -22.82 -7.75 4.47
CA SER A 340 -23.67 -7.14 3.43
C SER A 340 -23.81 -5.61 3.55
N THR A 341 -23.52 -5.06 4.73
CA THR A 341 -23.65 -3.63 5.05
C THR A 341 -22.31 -2.87 4.98
N VAL A 342 -21.22 -3.58 4.68
CA VAL A 342 -19.89 -2.99 4.57
C VAL A 342 -19.82 -2.09 3.35
N ARG A 343 -19.48 -0.82 3.57
CA ARG A 343 -19.38 0.18 2.50
C ARG A 343 -18.13 -0.07 1.66
N TYR A 344 -18.27 0.07 0.35
CA TYR A 344 -17.15 0.00 -0.58
C TYR A 344 -17.39 0.89 -1.82
N ASP A 345 -16.30 1.34 -2.43
CA ASP A 345 -16.33 1.99 -3.74
C ASP A 345 -16.34 0.94 -4.84
N GLY A 346 -17.48 0.82 -5.54
CA GLY A 346 -17.71 -0.17 -6.58
C GLY A 346 -16.78 -0.04 -7.79
N SER A 347 -16.21 1.13 -8.07
CA SER A 347 -15.32 1.35 -9.21
C SER A 347 -13.90 0.83 -8.97
N LYS A 348 -13.54 0.53 -7.71
CA LYS A 348 -12.21 0.06 -7.34
C LYS A 348 -11.92 -1.34 -7.83
N PHE A 349 -10.63 -1.65 -7.92
CA PHE A 349 -10.13 -2.97 -8.25
C PHE A 349 -10.65 -4.02 -7.25
N ALA A 350 -11.14 -5.14 -7.78
CA ALA A 350 -11.74 -6.21 -6.98
C ALA A 350 -10.73 -7.08 -6.22
N GLY A 351 -9.46 -7.11 -6.63
CA GLY A 351 -8.48 -8.08 -6.16
C GLY A 351 -8.10 -9.06 -7.27
N LEU A 352 -6.92 -9.68 -7.15
CA LEU A 352 -6.35 -10.52 -8.21
C LEU A 352 -7.18 -11.76 -8.50
N ASP A 353 -7.73 -12.40 -7.47
CA ASP A 353 -8.47 -13.65 -7.64
C ASP A 353 -9.78 -13.41 -8.42
N TYR A 354 -10.48 -12.30 -8.18
CA TYR A 354 -11.66 -11.90 -8.96
C TYR A 354 -11.31 -11.36 -10.34
N ALA A 355 -10.20 -10.62 -10.46
CA ALA A 355 -9.78 -10.09 -11.75
C ALA A 355 -9.40 -11.19 -12.75
N ARG A 356 -8.87 -12.32 -12.28
CA ARG A 356 -8.61 -13.53 -13.10
C ARG A 356 -9.89 -14.18 -13.61
N LEU A 357 -11.01 -14.00 -12.90
CA LEU A 357 -12.36 -14.39 -13.33
C LEU A 357 -13.02 -13.32 -14.22
N LYS A 358 -12.24 -12.35 -14.74
CA LYS A 358 -12.72 -11.20 -15.53
C LYS A 358 -13.62 -10.23 -14.77
N LEU A 359 -13.71 -10.33 -13.44
CA LEU A 359 -14.42 -9.39 -12.57
C LEU A 359 -13.44 -8.29 -12.10
N LYS A 360 -13.28 -7.23 -12.90
CA LYS A 360 -12.24 -6.21 -12.68
C LYS A 360 -12.58 -5.25 -11.53
N SER A 361 -13.86 -4.93 -11.36
CA SER A 361 -14.34 -3.95 -10.37
C SER A 361 -15.01 -4.61 -9.17
N ARG A 362 -14.96 -3.95 -8.01
CA ARG A 362 -15.64 -4.44 -6.79
C ARG A 362 -17.14 -4.59 -7.00
N HIS A 363 -17.77 -3.73 -7.79
CA HIS A 363 -19.19 -3.85 -8.12
C HIS A 363 -19.49 -5.18 -8.83
N GLN A 364 -18.71 -5.53 -9.86
CA GLN A 364 -18.86 -6.80 -10.58
C GLN A 364 -18.57 -8.02 -9.69
N ALA A 365 -17.57 -7.91 -8.81
CA ALA A 365 -17.16 -9.02 -7.94
C ALA A 365 -18.02 -9.18 -6.68
N HIS A 366 -18.86 -8.20 -6.33
CA HIS A 366 -19.50 -8.14 -5.03
C HIS A 366 -20.35 -9.38 -4.67
N PRO A 367 -21.23 -9.91 -5.54
CA PRO A 367 -22.04 -11.08 -5.18
C PRO A 367 -21.19 -12.30 -4.80
N MET A 368 -20.13 -12.56 -5.57
CA MET A 368 -19.19 -13.67 -5.34
C MET A 368 -18.36 -13.41 -4.09
N ALA A 369 -17.76 -12.23 -3.96
CA ALA A 369 -16.93 -11.89 -2.81
C ALA A 369 -17.69 -11.89 -1.49
N LEU A 370 -18.97 -11.52 -1.50
CA LEU A 370 -19.83 -11.57 -0.31
C LEU A 370 -20.08 -13.02 0.13
N SER A 371 -20.34 -13.93 -0.82
CA SER A 371 -20.45 -15.36 -0.55
C SER A 371 -19.15 -15.93 0.03
N ASP A 372 -18.01 -15.63 -0.62
CA ASP A 372 -16.69 -16.07 -0.18
C ASP A 372 -16.36 -15.54 1.22
N ALA A 373 -16.62 -14.25 1.48
CA ALA A 373 -16.41 -13.63 2.78
C ALA A 373 -17.26 -14.29 3.87
N GLY A 374 -18.49 -14.70 3.54
CA GLY A 374 -19.36 -15.42 4.46
C GLY A 374 -18.82 -16.79 4.87
N ILE A 375 -18.22 -17.54 3.95
CA ILE A 375 -17.60 -18.85 4.24
C ILE A 375 -16.35 -18.66 5.12
N VAL A 376 -15.53 -17.66 4.77
CA VAL A 376 -14.32 -17.33 5.55
C VAL A 376 -14.69 -16.85 6.94
N TRP A 377 -15.73 -16.04 7.08
CA TRP A 377 -16.22 -15.55 8.37
C TRP A 377 -16.57 -16.71 9.32
N ASP A 378 -17.37 -17.67 8.87
CA ASP A 378 -17.72 -18.85 9.68
C ASP A 378 -16.47 -19.66 10.04
N THR A 379 -15.58 -19.87 9.07
CA THR A 379 -14.33 -20.60 9.28
C THR A 379 -13.44 -19.94 10.34
N LEU A 380 -13.33 -18.61 10.30
CA LEU A 380 -12.59 -17.85 11.30
C LEU A 380 -13.25 -17.97 12.68
N LEU A 381 -14.58 -17.84 12.77
CA LEU A 381 -15.30 -17.98 14.05
C LEU A 381 -15.25 -19.40 14.64
N ASP A 382 -15.04 -20.42 13.82
CA ASP A 382 -14.76 -21.79 14.27
C ASP A 382 -13.34 -21.97 14.83
N GLY A 383 -12.53 -20.90 14.89
CA GLY A 383 -11.14 -20.96 15.34
C GLY A 383 -10.17 -21.52 14.30
N ARG A 384 -10.57 -21.63 13.03
CA ARG A 384 -9.70 -22.09 11.94
C ARG A 384 -9.00 -20.92 11.26
N ILE A 385 -7.73 -21.10 10.92
CA ILE A 385 -6.91 -20.08 10.26
C ILE A 385 -7.25 -20.03 8.77
N VAL A 386 -7.45 -18.83 8.24
CA VAL A 386 -7.63 -18.57 6.80
C VAL A 386 -6.62 -17.52 6.37
N GLN A 387 -5.90 -17.76 5.28
CA GLN A 387 -4.98 -16.76 4.75
C GLN A 387 -5.73 -15.62 4.03
N PRO A 388 -5.34 -14.36 4.23
CA PRO A 388 -5.76 -13.25 3.38
C PRO A 388 -5.43 -13.52 1.91
N HIS A 389 -6.22 -12.96 0.99
CA HIS A 389 -5.92 -13.03 -0.43
C HIS A 389 -4.64 -12.24 -0.74
N ASP A 390 -3.99 -12.61 -1.84
CA ASP A 390 -2.81 -11.88 -2.29
C ASP A 390 -3.20 -10.44 -2.64
N THR A 391 -2.40 -9.51 -2.15
CA THR A 391 -2.58 -8.09 -2.41
C THR A 391 -1.79 -7.69 -3.64
N ARG A 392 -2.44 -7.02 -4.59
CA ARG A 392 -1.78 -6.58 -5.83
C ARG A 392 -0.83 -5.42 -5.55
N LEU A 393 0.37 -5.49 -6.13
CA LEU A 393 1.29 -4.36 -6.18
C LEU A 393 0.71 -3.26 -7.08
N GLY A 394 0.52 -2.07 -6.51
CA GLY A 394 0.06 -0.90 -7.24
C GLY A 394 0.72 0.37 -6.71
N GLY A 395 0.34 1.49 -7.29
CA GLY A 395 0.91 2.77 -6.92
C GLY A 395 0.00 3.95 -7.20
N LYS A 396 0.41 5.09 -6.67
CA LYS A 396 -0.18 6.40 -6.96
C LYS A 396 0.94 7.36 -7.32
N GLY A 397 0.65 8.17 -8.34
CA GLY A 397 1.58 9.21 -8.78
C GLY A 397 1.85 10.24 -7.69
N LYS A 398 2.91 11.02 -7.88
CA LYS A 398 3.36 12.00 -6.91
C LYS A 398 4.07 13.16 -7.60
N LEU A 399 3.80 14.37 -7.13
CA LEU A 399 4.59 15.55 -7.45
C LEU A 399 5.98 15.42 -6.80
N ILE A 400 7.01 15.66 -7.60
CA ILE A 400 8.42 15.59 -7.22
C ILE A 400 9.11 16.89 -7.59
N GLU A 401 10.16 17.22 -6.85
CA GLU A 401 11.12 18.26 -7.21
C GLU A 401 12.34 17.55 -7.81
N ARG A 402 12.72 17.90 -9.04
CA ARG A 402 13.98 17.51 -9.67
C ARG A 402 15.09 18.03 -8.76
N GLY A 403 15.87 17.11 -8.17
CA GLY A 403 16.93 17.49 -7.24
C GLY A 403 17.87 18.51 -7.87
N ALA A 404 18.24 19.53 -7.10
CA ALA A 404 19.30 20.48 -7.44
C ALA A 404 20.63 19.74 -7.68
N GLY A 405 20.84 19.29 -8.91
CA GLY A 405 22.01 18.48 -9.29
C GLY A 405 21.89 17.70 -10.60
N GLY A 406 20.71 17.53 -11.19
CA GLY A 406 20.55 16.87 -12.49
C GLY A 406 20.15 17.86 -13.59
N GLN A 407 20.98 18.02 -14.61
CA GLN A 407 20.61 18.72 -15.85
C GLN A 407 19.27 18.19 -16.38
N ALA A 408 18.52 19.06 -17.07
CA ALA A 408 17.27 18.76 -17.77
C ALA A 408 17.42 17.52 -18.66
N GLY A 409 17.07 16.36 -18.11
CA GLY A 409 17.14 15.04 -18.71
C GLY A 409 16.39 14.08 -17.81
N ARG A 410 15.68 13.11 -18.40
CA ARG A 410 14.94 12.06 -17.68
C ARG A 410 15.79 11.52 -16.52
N VAL A 411 15.26 11.60 -15.30
CA VAL A 411 15.89 11.00 -14.12
C VAL A 411 16.07 9.51 -14.36
N ASP A 412 17.32 9.06 -14.35
CA ASP A 412 17.70 7.65 -14.49
C ASP A 412 17.47 6.96 -13.13
N VAL A 413 16.22 6.58 -12.85
CA VAL A 413 15.76 6.09 -11.53
C VAL A 413 16.50 4.85 -11.05
N ASP A 414 17.09 4.08 -11.98
CA ASP A 414 17.90 2.90 -11.67
C ASP A 414 19.25 3.25 -11.02
N LYS A 415 19.81 4.44 -11.28
CA LYS A 415 21.09 4.87 -10.69
C LYS A 415 20.94 5.59 -9.35
N ASP A 416 19.88 6.39 -9.19
CA ASP A 416 19.75 7.26 -8.02
C ASP A 416 18.87 6.64 -6.90
N ASN A 417 18.32 5.43 -7.10
CA ASN A 417 17.50 4.71 -6.10
C ASN A 417 16.38 5.60 -5.50
N ILE A 418 15.82 6.49 -6.31
CA ILE A 418 14.88 7.50 -5.82
C ILE A 418 13.48 6.89 -5.76
N SER A 419 12.92 6.84 -4.55
CA SER A 419 11.52 6.45 -4.31
C SER A 419 10.53 7.55 -4.73
N MET A 420 10.51 7.89 -6.02
CA MET A 420 9.68 8.94 -6.64
C MET A 420 8.22 8.51 -6.81
N GLY A 421 7.46 8.26 -5.74
CA GLY A 421 6.04 7.90 -5.86
C GLY A 421 5.44 7.34 -4.57
N ARG A 422 4.20 6.84 -4.64
CA ARG A 422 3.54 6.18 -3.50
C ARG A 422 3.19 4.73 -3.84
N LEU A 423 3.54 3.82 -2.94
CA LEU A 423 3.14 2.42 -2.98
C LEU A 423 1.67 2.28 -2.53
N ILE A 424 0.90 1.51 -3.27
CA ILE A 424 -0.44 1.07 -2.87
C ILE A 424 -0.49 -0.45 -2.94
N LEU A 425 -0.87 -1.06 -1.83
CA LEU A 425 -1.12 -2.49 -1.75
C LEU A 425 -2.64 -2.70 -1.88
N MET A 426 -3.10 -3.16 -3.06
CA MET A 426 -4.53 -3.20 -3.40
C MET A 426 -5.23 -4.44 -2.85
N LEU A 427 -5.93 -4.27 -1.73
CA LEU A 427 -6.66 -5.32 -1.01
C LEU A 427 -7.79 -5.95 -1.84
N SER A 428 -7.97 -7.26 -1.68
CA SER A 428 -9.09 -8.05 -2.22
C SER A 428 -10.44 -7.59 -1.67
N HIS A 429 -11.49 -7.68 -2.49
CA HIS A 429 -12.86 -7.32 -2.09
C HIS A 429 -13.41 -8.24 -0.98
N ARG A 430 -13.11 -9.54 -1.01
CA ARG A 430 -13.45 -10.48 0.08
C ARG A 430 -12.93 -10.02 1.43
N ASP A 431 -11.63 -9.72 1.46
CA ASP A 431 -10.93 -9.34 2.69
C ASP A 431 -11.42 -7.97 3.17
N LEU A 432 -11.69 -7.04 2.24
CA LEU A 432 -12.33 -5.77 2.59
C LEU A 432 -13.65 -5.97 3.32
N LEU A 433 -14.51 -6.89 2.88
CA LEU A 433 -15.81 -7.13 3.53
C LEU A 433 -15.61 -7.66 4.96
N ILE A 434 -14.69 -8.60 5.17
CA ILE A 434 -14.40 -9.15 6.51
C ILE A 434 -13.83 -8.07 7.42
N LEU A 435 -12.81 -7.35 6.96
CA LEU A 435 -12.15 -6.30 7.74
C LEU A 435 -13.10 -5.13 8.00
N GLY A 436 -13.85 -4.70 6.99
CA GLY A 436 -14.79 -3.60 7.07
C GLY A 436 -15.96 -3.87 8.02
N ALA A 437 -16.36 -5.13 8.23
CA ALA A 437 -17.38 -5.47 9.22
C ALA A 437 -16.94 -5.10 10.65
N LEU A 438 -15.64 -5.13 10.94
CA LEU A 438 -15.06 -4.73 12.22
C LEU A 438 -14.64 -3.25 12.24
N GLU A 439 -13.99 -2.78 11.17
CA GLU A 439 -13.43 -1.43 11.11
C GLU A 439 -14.50 -0.35 11.01
N GLN A 440 -15.55 -0.57 10.20
CA GLN A 440 -16.60 0.42 9.98
C GLN A 440 -17.30 0.86 11.28
N PRO A 441 -17.75 -0.04 12.17
CA PRO A 441 -18.36 0.38 13.44
C PRO A 441 -17.36 1.05 14.40
N LEU A 442 -16.10 0.59 14.42
CA LEU A 442 -15.04 1.25 15.21
C LEU A 442 -14.88 2.70 14.79
N THR A 443 -14.67 2.93 13.50
CA THR A 443 -14.41 4.28 13.02
C THR A 443 -15.62 5.18 13.12
N ALA A 444 -16.83 4.63 12.94
CA ALA A 444 -18.07 5.36 13.21
C ALA A 444 -18.16 5.87 14.66
N ALA A 445 -17.65 5.10 15.63
CA ALA A 445 -17.64 5.49 17.05
C ALA A 445 -16.67 6.64 17.37
N TYR A 446 -15.68 6.86 16.50
CA TYR A 446 -14.62 7.87 16.67
C TYR A 446 -14.77 9.12 15.78
N LEU A 447 -15.93 9.32 15.14
CA LEU A 447 -16.15 10.50 14.28
C LEU A 447 -16.27 11.82 15.04
N ASP A 448 -16.61 11.77 16.33
CA ASP A 448 -16.81 12.95 17.17
C ASP A 448 -15.48 13.67 17.50
N GLU A 449 -15.53 15.00 17.56
CA GLU A 449 -14.37 15.87 17.80
C GLU A 449 -13.73 15.75 19.19
N ARG A 450 -14.43 15.14 20.15
CA ARG A 450 -13.87 14.85 21.47
C ARG A 450 -12.72 13.84 21.40
N TRP A 451 -12.68 13.02 20.36
CA TRP A 451 -11.66 12.00 20.21
C TRP A 451 -10.37 12.58 19.61
N PRO A 452 -9.20 12.09 20.01
CA PRO A 452 -7.91 12.59 19.49
C PRO A 452 -7.63 12.15 18.05
N ILE A 453 -8.48 11.31 17.45
CA ILE A 453 -8.31 10.78 16.10
C ILE A 453 -9.24 11.52 15.13
N HIS A 454 -8.68 12.24 14.17
CA HIS A 454 -9.41 13.14 13.25
C HIS A 454 -10.00 12.42 12.02
N ILE A 455 -10.51 11.21 12.18
CA ILE A 455 -11.10 10.48 11.04
C ILE A 455 -12.51 11.03 10.75
N GLY A 456 -12.75 11.41 9.49
CA GLY A 456 -14.06 11.89 9.03
C GLY A 456 -14.42 13.31 9.45
N GLN A 457 -13.55 14.00 10.19
CA GLN A 457 -13.71 15.41 10.53
C GLN A 457 -13.39 16.31 9.34
N SER A 458 -14.11 17.44 9.23
CA SER A 458 -13.95 18.41 8.15
C SER A 458 -13.50 19.74 8.71
N TRP A 459 -12.66 20.47 7.97
CA TRP A 459 -12.34 21.87 8.30
C TRP A 459 -13.46 22.86 8.02
N TYR A 460 -14.49 22.44 7.28
CA TYR A 460 -15.67 23.25 7.00
C TYR A 460 -16.73 23.11 8.09
N HIS A 461 -17.77 23.93 8.02
CA HIS A 461 -18.90 23.96 8.94
C HIS A 461 -18.50 24.10 10.41
N GLY A 462 -17.58 25.01 10.70
CA GLY A 462 -17.07 25.32 12.04
C GLY A 462 -15.93 24.43 12.50
N GLY A 463 -15.54 23.39 11.76
CA GLY A 463 -14.49 22.46 12.19
C GLY A 463 -13.14 23.11 12.48
N SER A 464 -12.73 24.11 11.69
CA SER A 464 -11.52 24.89 11.97
C SER A 464 -11.58 25.67 13.29
N GLU A 465 -12.70 26.31 13.58
CA GLU A 465 -12.89 27.07 14.82
C GLU A 465 -12.85 26.15 16.04
N LYS A 466 -13.52 25.00 15.96
CA LYS A 466 -13.52 24.01 17.03
C LYS A 466 -12.13 23.44 17.32
N PHE A 467 -11.38 23.10 16.28
CA PHE A 467 -9.99 22.66 16.42
C PHE A 467 -9.11 23.72 17.10
N VAL A 468 -9.19 24.98 16.64
CA VAL A 468 -8.44 26.08 17.24
C VAL A 468 -8.85 26.30 18.70
N ASN A 469 -10.14 26.29 19.02
CA ASN A 469 -10.63 26.45 20.39
C ASN A 469 -10.10 25.37 21.33
N LYS A 470 -10.07 24.10 20.88
CA LYS A 470 -9.48 22.98 21.61
C LYS A 470 -8.00 23.23 21.93
N MET A 471 -7.26 23.78 20.96
CA MET A 471 -5.81 23.98 21.07
C MET A 471 -5.40 25.26 21.80
N THR A 472 -6.30 26.25 21.92
CA THR A 472 -5.98 27.63 22.38
C THR A 472 -5.36 27.73 23.77
N ARG A 473 -5.62 26.77 24.68
CA ARG A 473 -5.05 26.80 26.05
C ARG A 473 -3.54 26.55 26.11
N HIS A 474 -2.92 26.08 25.03
CA HIS A 474 -1.53 25.63 25.03
C HIS A 474 -0.55 26.72 24.58
N ALA A 475 0.72 26.54 24.92
CA ALA A 475 1.78 27.55 24.74
C ALA A 475 2.79 27.20 23.63
N VAL A 476 3.02 25.91 23.38
CA VAL A 476 3.89 25.43 22.31
C VAL A 476 3.22 24.28 21.58
N TYR A 477 3.45 24.22 20.28
CA TYR A 477 2.89 23.23 19.39
C TYR A 477 4.01 22.58 18.59
N HIS A 478 4.02 21.26 18.53
CA HIS A 478 4.93 20.47 17.72
C HIS A 478 4.12 19.75 16.63
N CYS A 479 4.44 20.03 15.38
CA CYS A 479 3.86 19.35 14.21
C CYS A 479 4.92 18.36 13.72
N PHE A 480 4.63 17.06 13.72
CA PHE A 480 5.57 16.03 13.29
C PHE A 480 5.10 15.36 12.00
N ASP A 481 6.05 15.14 11.07
CA ASP A 481 5.87 14.36 9.85
C ASP A 481 6.84 13.17 9.91
N ALA A 482 6.29 11.95 9.93
CA ALA A 482 7.07 10.74 10.09
C ALA A 482 7.63 10.26 8.75
N LYS A 483 8.96 10.18 8.64
CA LYS A 483 9.59 9.74 7.41
C LYS A 483 9.28 8.26 7.14
N LYS A 484 8.56 8.00 6.05
CA LYS A 484 8.25 6.64 5.55
C LYS A 484 7.54 5.76 6.60
N PHE A 485 6.56 6.35 7.29
CA PHE A 485 5.88 5.75 8.44
C PHE A 485 5.37 4.33 8.20
N ASP A 486 4.66 4.10 7.07
CA ASP A 486 4.10 2.78 6.71
C ASP A 486 5.12 1.64 6.85
N ALA A 487 6.36 1.85 6.39
CA ALA A 487 7.42 0.83 6.41
C ALA A 487 8.21 0.80 7.73
N ALA A 488 8.19 1.89 8.48
CA ALA A 488 8.94 2.04 9.72
C ALA A 488 8.25 1.38 10.93
N ILE A 489 6.96 1.06 10.84
CA ILE A 489 6.21 0.41 11.93
C ILE A 489 6.63 -1.06 12.10
N ASP A 490 6.80 -1.51 13.35
CA ASP A 490 7.00 -2.92 13.69
C ASP A 490 5.68 -3.61 14.09
N GLY A 491 5.59 -4.92 13.87
CA GLY A 491 4.36 -5.68 14.11
C GLY A 491 3.86 -5.64 15.55
N TRP A 492 4.74 -5.51 16.55
CA TRP A 492 4.32 -5.42 17.96
C TRP A 492 3.53 -4.14 18.26
N LEU A 493 3.84 -3.00 17.61
CA LEU A 493 3.04 -1.77 17.72
C LEU A 493 1.63 -1.95 17.17
N VAL A 494 1.52 -2.66 16.03
CA VAL A 494 0.23 -2.99 15.41
C VAL A 494 -0.59 -3.89 16.34
N LYS A 495 0.03 -4.88 16.98
CA LYS A 495 -0.67 -5.75 17.95
C LYS A 495 -1.25 -4.96 19.12
N GLU A 496 -0.46 -4.06 19.73
CA GLU A 496 -0.94 -3.22 20.83
C GLU A 496 -2.09 -2.30 20.39
N ALA A 497 -2.01 -1.70 19.21
CA ALA A 497 -3.11 -0.89 18.66
C ALA A 497 -4.37 -1.72 18.40
N LEU A 498 -4.24 -2.92 17.84
CA LEU A 498 -5.36 -3.83 17.62
C LEU A 498 -6.00 -4.32 18.93
N LEU A 499 -5.22 -4.50 20.00
CA LEU A 499 -5.78 -4.83 21.32
C LEU A 499 -6.68 -3.73 21.87
N ILE A 500 -6.28 -2.46 21.73
CA ILE A 500 -7.12 -1.31 22.13
C ILE A 500 -8.42 -1.30 21.32
N LEU A 501 -8.36 -1.53 20.00
CA LEU A 501 -9.54 -1.58 19.15
C LEU A 501 -10.44 -2.78 19.47
N ARG A 502 -9.85 -3.93 19.72
CA ARG A 502 -10.54 -5.17 20.10
C ARG A 502 -11.31 -5.02 21.40
N GLU A 503 -10.73 -4.33 22.38
CA GLU A 503 -11.35 -4.10 23.70
C GLU A 503 -12.67 -3.31 23.62
N GLN A 504 -12.87 -2.54 22.55
CA GLN A 504 -14.07 -1.72 22.36
C GLN A 504 -15.31 -2.54 22.02
N PHE A 505 -15.17 -3.83 21.67
CA PHE A 505 -16.30 -4.71 21.44
C PHE A 505 -16.74 -5.44 22.71
N VAL A 506 -18.04 -5.67 22.84
CA VAL A 506 -18.61 -6.53 23.88
C VAL A 506 -18.07 -7.95 23.71
N GLY A 507 -17.35 -8.43 24.73
CA GLY A 507 -16.66 -9.73 24.66
C GLY A 507 -15.56 -9.76 23.59
N GLY A 508 -15.04 -8.62 23.15
CA GLY A 508 -14.03 -8.55 22.09
C GLY A 508 -12.79 -9.39 22.41
N MET A 509 -12.41 -9.48 23.68
CA MET A 509 -11.29 -10.28 24.19
C MET A 509 -11.57 -11.79 24.33
N ASP A 510 -12.78 -12.26 23.96
CA ASP A 510 -13.11 -13.69 23.95
C ASP A 510 -12.21 -14.44 22.94
N PRO A 511 -11.54 -15.54 23.35
CA PRO A 511 -10.66 -16.32 22.47
C PRO A 511 -11.32 -16.82 21.17
N LYS A 512 -12.64 -16.96 21.12
CA LYS A 512 -13.34 -17.36 19.88
C LYS A 512 -13.14 -16.38 18.72
N TYR A 513 -12.71 -15.15 19.00
CA TYR A 513 -12.42 -14.13 18.00
C TYR A 513 -10.91 -14.01 17.68
N ASP A 514 -10.03 -14.81 18.29
CA ASP A 514 -8.57 -14.69 18.13
C ASP A 514 -8.11 -14.88 16.68
N THR A 515 -8.68 -15.84 15.97
CA THR A 515 -8.43 -16.10 14.55
C THR A 515 -8.91 -14.95 13.66
N LEU A 516 -10.06 -14.35 13.99
CA LEU A 516 -10.58 -13.19 13.27
C LEU A 516 -9.64 -11.96 13.45
N TRP A 517 -9.15 -11.70 14.65
CA TRP A 517 -8.19 -10.62 14.88
C TRP A 517 -6.78 -10.93 14.36
N SER A 518 -6.39 -12.21 14.33
CA SER A 518 -5.18 -12.67 13.64
C SER A 518 -5.28 -12.40 12.14
N PHE A 519 -6.44 -12.63 11.51
CA PHE A 519 -6.68 -12.28 10.11
C PHE A 519 -6.51 -10.77 9.85
N VAL A 520 -7.00 -9.91 10.75
CA VAL A 520 -6.77 -8.46 10.68
C VAL A 520 -5.27 -8.14 10.71
N TYR A 521 -4.53 -8.70 11.67
CA TYR A 521 -3.09 -8.50 11.78
C TYR A 521 -2.33 -9.00 10.53
N GLU A 522 -2.64 -10.19 10.05
CA GLU A 522 -1.98 -10.78 8.88
C GLU A 522 -2.22 -9.95 7.61
N SER A 523 -3.44 -9.44 7.42
CA SER A 523 -3.78 -8.56 6.30
C SER A 523 -3.07 -7.20 6.33
N LEU A 524 -2.61 -6.75 7.51
CA LEU A 524 -1.89 -5.50 7.70
C LEU A 524 -0.37 -5.67 7.63
N VAL A 525 0.17 -6.70 8.29
CA VAL A 525 1.61 -6.85 8.52
C VAL A 525 2.20 -7.96 7.65
N GLU A 526 1.57 -9.13 7.62
CA GLU A 526 2.08 -10.37 7.00
C GLU A 526 1.56 -10.60 5.58
N VAL A 527 1.25 -9.53 4.86
CA VAL A 527 0.57 -9.62 3.56
C VAL A 527 1.46 -10.22 2.47
N VAL A 528 0.90 -11.12 1.68
CA VAL A 528 1.51 -11.60 0.44
C VAL A 528 1.21 -10.61 -0.68
N ILE A 529 2.27 -10.01 -1.21
CA ILE A 529 2.24 -9.04 -2.30
C ILE A 529 2.46 -9.79 -3.61
N CYS A 530 1.55 -9.63 -4.56
CA CYS A 530 1.66 -10.22 -5.88
C CYS A 530 1.87 -9.12 -6.93
N ARG A 531 2.97 -9.25 -7.67
CA ARG A 531 3.28 -8.41 -8.84
C ARG A 531 2.39 -8.80 -10.02
N ASP A 532 2.28 -7.89 -10.98
CA ASP A 532 1.45 -8.12 -12.18
C ASP A 532 1.96 -9.30 -13.03
N ASP A 533 3.27 -9.57 -12.98
CA ASP A 533 3.93 -10.73 -13.60
C ASP A 533 3.73 -12.06 -12.85
N GLY A 534 3.05 -12.07 -11.71
CA GLY A 534 2.73 -13.28 -10.95
C GLY A 534 3.74 -13.65 -9.86
N ILE A 535 4.85 -12.91 -9.71
CA ILE A 535 5.80 -13.10 -8.60
C ILE A 535 5.14 -12.71 -7.27
N ARG A 536 5.33 -13.55 -6.25
CA ARG A 536 4.72 -13.40 -4.91
C ARG A 536 5.76 -13.27 -3.82
N MET A 537 5.67 -12.20 -3.04
CA MET A 537 6.60 -11.82 -1.98
C MET A 537 5.81 -11.40 -0.74
N GLN A 538 6.13 -11.95 0.41
CA GLN A 538 5.47 -11.62 1.67
C GLN A 538 6.37 -10.72 2.51
N LYS A 539 5.82 -9.61 3.00
CA LYS A 539 6.49 -8.73 3.96
C LYS A 539 6.17 -9.15 5.40
N HIS A 540 7.04 -8.80 6.34
CA HIS A 540 6.92 -9.14 7.77
C HIS A 540 7.00 -7.91 8.69
N VAL A 541 7.03 -6.72 8.10
CA VAL A 541 7.09 -5.43 8.82
C VAL A 541 6.26 -4.39 8.09
N GLY A 542 6.03 -3.26 8.75
CA GLY A 542 5.24 -2.16 8.24
C GLY A 542 3.77 -2.51 8.06
N THR A 543 2.95 -1.50 7.77
CA THR A 543 1.52 -1.65 7.53
C THR A 543 1.19 -1.60 6.03
N THR A 544 -0.03 -1.99 5.68
CA THR A 544 -0.52 -2.08 4.30
C THR A 544 -1.43 -0.89 3.99
N SER A 545 -0.98 0.03 3.13
CA SER A 545 -1.67 1.31 2.86
C SER A 545 -3.08 1.20 2.25
N GLY A 546 -3.43 0.07 1.62
CA GLY A 546 -4.77 -0.17 1.07
C GLY A 546 -5.71 -0.95 2.00
N ASN A 547 -5.28 -1.25 3.24
CA ASN A 547 -6.10 -1.90 4.25
C ASN A 547 -6.97 -0.85 4.98
N CYS A 548 -8.25 -1.17 5.26
CA CYS A 548 -9.17 -0.22 5.89
C CYS A 548 -8.77 0.14 7.33
N PHE A 549 -8.13 -0.78 8.07
CA PHE A 549 -7.63 -0.50 9.42
C PHE A 549 -6.41 0.43 9.46
N ASN A 550 -5.73 0.66 8.33
CA ASN A 550 -4.41 1.30 8.31
C ASN A 550 -4.42 2.66 9.01
N THR A 551 -5.39 3.52 8.69
CA THR A 551 -5.48 4.87 9.27
C THR A 551 -5.73 4.83 10.77
N LEU A 552 -6.67 4.01 11.24
CA LEU A 552 -7.01 3.93 12.66
C LEU A 552 -5.87 3.35 13.50
N VAL A 553 -5.26 2.26 13.03
CA VAL A 553 -4.09 1.63 13.67
C VAL A 553 -2.91 2.59 13.72
N GLN A 554 -2.59 3.25 12.60
CA GLN A 554 -1.50 4.22 12.54
C GLN A 554 -1.71 5.41 13.48
N SER A 555 -2.94 5.92 13.57
CA SER A 555 -3.29 7.00 14.49
C SER A 555 -3.01 6.62 15.96
N ILE A 556 -3.41 5.41 16.37
CA ILE A 556 -3.14 4.89 17.72
C ILE A 556 -1.64 4.74 17.96
N ILE A 557 -0.90 4.22 16.97
CA ILE A 557 0.56 4.10 17.05
C ILE A 557 1.21 5.48 17.21
N THR A 558 0.80 6.48 16.42
CA THR A 558 1.32 7.85 16.52
C THR A 558 1.10 8.45 17.91
N MET A 559 -0.04 8.17 18.56
CA MET A 559 -0.25 8.54 19.96
C MET A 559 0.71 7.79 20.90
N PHE A 560 0.93 6.48 20.72
CA PHE A 560 1.91 5.75 21.53
C PHE A 560 3.30 6.38 21.45
N LEU A 561 3.74 6.78 20.25
CA LEU A 561 5.02 7.44 20.03
C LEU A 561 5.10 8.77 20.80
N GLY A 562 4.09 9.63 20.63
CA GLY A 562 4.04 10.95 21.24
C GLY A 562 4.02 10.89 22.76
N TYR A 563 3.10 10.09 23.34
CA TYR A 563 3.00 9.95 24.79
C TYR A 563 4.22 9.25 25.39
N THR A 564 4.83 8.28 24.71
CA THR A 564 6.07 7.66 25.22
C THR A 564 7.19 8.69 25.31
N ALA A 565 7.36 9.54 24.29
CA ALA A 565 8.39 10.59 24.30
C ALA A 565 8.17 11.61 25.43
N LEU A 566 6.92 12.02 25.65
CA LEU A 566 6.54 12.91 26.74
C LEU A 566 6.80 12.28 28.11
N ILE A 567 6.37 11.04 28.33
CA ILE A 567 6.54 10.32 29.60
C ILE A 567 8.02 10.16 29.94
N VAL A 568 8.86 9.78 28.98
CA VAL A 568 10.31 9.65 29.19
C VAL A 568 10.90 10.98 29.69
N LYS A 569 10.57 12.09 29.00
CA LYS A 569 11.14 13.41 29.34
C LYS A 569 10.56 13.99 30.63
N ALA A 570 9.31 13.67 30.95
CA ALA A 570 8.69 14.08 32.19
C ALA A 570 9.26 13.30 33.39
N GLU A 571 9.47 11.99 33.25
CA GLU A 571 10.06 11.14 34.27
C GLU A 571 11.50 11.55 34.58
N GLU A 572 12.33 11.83 33.55
CA GLU A 572 13.69 12.34 33.71
C GLU A 572 13.75 13.63 34.54
N ARG A 573 12.75 14.51 34.43
CA ARG A 573 12.76 15.83 35.08
C ARG A 573 12.13 15.85 36.47
N ARG A 574 10.99 15.17 36.63
CA ARG A 574 10.13 15.28 37.84
C ARG A 574 9.63 13.92 38.35
N GLY A 575 10.21 12.82 37.88
CA GLY A 575 9.79 11.47 38.29
C GLY A 575 8.31 11.21 37.99
N ALA A 576 7.64 10.48 38.88
CA ALA A 576 6.23 10.11 38.69
C ALA A 576 5.28 11.32 38.61
N ILE A 577 5.50 12.36 39.43
CA ILE A 577 4.69 13.57 39.43
C ILE A 577 4.76 14.27 38.06
N GLY A 578 5.94 14.28 37.44
CA GLY A 578 6.10 14.82 36.09
C GLY A 578 5.21 14.13 35.07
N ILE A 579 5.07 12.80 35.17
CA ILE A 579 4.25 12.00 34.26
C ILE A 579 2.78 12.37 34.40
N ASP A 580 2.26 12.42 35.62
CA ASP A 580 0.85 12.76 35.84
C ASP A 580 0.54 14.17 35.36
N MET A 581 1.44 15.13 35.63
CA MET A 581 1.32 16.50 35.14
C MET A 581 1.32 16.56 33.60
N ILE A 582 2.28 15.93 32.93
CA ILE A 582 2.40 16.06 31.47
C ILE A 582 1.19 15.45 30.76
N LEU A 583 0.63 14.35 31.28
CA LEU A 583 -0.55 13.72 30.71
C LEU A 583 -1.84 14.54 30.88
N MET A 584 -1.89 15.46 31.84
CA MET A 584 -3.01 16.41 32.03
C MET A 584 -2.82 17.71 31.25
N GLU A 585 -1.56 18.13 31.03
CA GLU A 585 -1.17 19.43 30.45
C GLU A 585 -0.75 19.32 28.96
N CYS A 586 -1.04 18.20 28.31
CA CYS A 586 -0.78 18.00 26.88
C CYS A 586 -2.02 17.54 26.12
N GLU A 587 -2.05 17.89 24.84
CA GLU A 587 -3.05 17.44 23.88
C GLU A 587 -2.32 16.86 22.67
N ILE A 588 -2.74 15.69 22.19
CA ILE A 588 -2.20 15.07 20.97
C ILE A 588 -3.37 14.72 20.07
N ASP A 589 -3.42 15.35 18.89
CA ASP A 589 -4.38 15.06 17.83
C ASP A 589 -3.67 14.44 16.63
N VAL A 590 -4.27 13.40 16.06
CA VAL A 590 -3.63 12.54 15.05
C VAL A 590 -4.57 12.16 13.90
N LEU A 591 -3.99 11.90 12.73
CA LEU A 591 -4.63 11.13 11.66
C LEU A 591 -3.57 10.37 10.86
N GLY A 592 -3.47 9.06 11.10
CA GLY A 592 -2.41 8.26 10.52
C GLY A 592 -1.03 8.68 11.06
N ASP A 593 -0.15 9.10 10.16
CA ASP A 593 1.18 9.62 10.48
C ASP A 593 1.21 11.12 10.82
N ASP A 594 0.20 11.88 10.38
CA ASP A 594 0.09 13.31 10.69
C ASP A 594 -0.30 13.50 12.17
N MET A 595 0.41 14.39 12.86
CA MET A 595 0.10 14.73 14.25
C MET A 595 0.40 16.18 14.62
N VAL A 596 -0.38 16.67 15.57
CA VAL A 596 -0.08 17.88 16.35
C VAL A 596 -0.03 17.53 17.83
N MET A 597 1.02 18.00 18.50
CA MET A 597 1.19 17.90 19.94
C MET A 597 1.22 19.31 20.53
N ALA A 598 0.29 19.62 21.41
CA ALA A 598 0.19 20.91 22.08
C ALA A 598 0.53 20.76 23.57
N LEU A 599 1.39 21.64 24.08
CA LEU A 599 1.87 21.59 25.47
C LEU A 599 1.64 22.93 26.18
N GLU A 600 1.29 22.88 27.46
CA GLU A 600 1.18 24.06 28.30
C GLU A 600 2.56 24.64 28.71
N MET A 601 2.53 25.83 29.35
CA MET A 601 3.72 26.63 29.69
C MET A 601 4.80 25.87 30.46
N ASN A 602 4.42 24.91 31.31
CA ASN A 602 5.35 24.11 32.11
C ASN A 602 6.32 23.28 31.26
N TRP A 603 5.96 22.98 30.00
CA TRP A 603 6.66 22.05 29.14
C TRP A 603 7.29 22.69 27.90
N VAL A 604 7.29 24.03 27.80
CA VAL A 604 7.80 24.79 26.64
C VAL A 604 9.29 24.56 26.35
N TYR A 605 10.04 24.01 27.30
CA TYR A 605 11.44 23.63 27.12
C TYR A 605 11.63 22.34 26.31
N LEU A 606 10.58 21.52 26.16
CA LEU A 606 10.62 20.32 25.32
C LEU A 606 10.64 20.76 23.86
N THR A 607 11.74 20.48 23.18
CA THR A 607 11.90 20.82 21.76
C THR A 607 11.51 19.65 20.88
N LYS A 608 11.19 19.93 19.60
CA LYS A 608 10.94 18.86 18.63
C LYS A 608 12.11 17.90 18.51
N GLU A 609 13.35 18.38 18.59
CA GLU A 609 14.56 17.56 18.46
C GLU A 609 14.67 16.60 19.63
N THR A 610 14.36 17.08 20.84
CA THR A 610 14.40 16.28 22.06
C THR A 610 13.37 15.15 22.01
N LEU A 611 12.15 15.45 21.56
CA LEU A 611 11.07 14.47 21.44
C LEU A 611 11.33 13.49 20.28
N ALA A 612 11.75 14.00 19.12
CA ALA A 612 12.10 13.19 17.96
C ALA A 612 13.26 12.23 18.25
N ALA A 613 14.25 12.65 19.05
CA ALA A 613 15.34 11.78 19.47
C ALA A 613 14.83 10.58 20.28
N VAL A 614 13.90 10.78 21.22
CA VAL A 614 13.29 9.67 21.97
C VAL A 614 12.53 8.73 21.06
N VAL A 615 11.76 9.26 20.10
CA VAL A 615 10.99 8.43 19.17
C VAL A 615 11.90 7.63 18.24
N LEU A 616 12.98 8.24 17.74
CA LEU A 616 13.98 7.53 16.96
C LEU A 616 14.67 6.44 17.80
N ASP A 617 15.03 6.74 19.02
CA ASP A 617 15.72 5.83 19.93
C ASP A 617 14.86 4.65 20.40
N CYS A 618 13.54 4.86 20.53
CA CYS A 618 12.59 3.88 21.05
C CYS A 618 11.96 3.04 19.93
N PHE A 619 11.57 3.68 18.83
CA PHE A 619 10.77 3.05 17.78
C PHE A 619 11.51 3.00 16.43
N ASN A 620 12.65 3.68 16.31
CA ASN A 620 13.40 3.83 15.06
C ASN A 620 12.51 4.37 13.93
N ILE A 621 11.70 5.36 14.30
CA ILE A 621 10.83 6.18 13.44
C ILE A 621 11.40 7.61 13.48
N ASP A 622 11.62 8.19 12.30
CA ASP A 622 12.30 9.47 12.15
C ASP A 622 11.31 10.63 12.07
N TRP A 623 11.27 11.41 13.15
CA TRP A 623 10.53 12.68 13.28
C TRP A 623 11.43 13.92 13.13
N SER A 624 12.72 13.75 12.88
CA SER A 624 13.68 14.85 12.77
C SER A 624 13.65 15.57 11.40
N GLY A 625 12.80 15.11 10.49
CA GLY A 625 12.68 15.63 9.14
C GLY A 625 12.38 17.13 9.07
N LYS A 626 12.75 17.77 7.94
CA LYS A 626 12.55 19.21 7.71
C LYS A 626 11.08 19.68 7.81
N LYS A 627 10.14 18.76 7.61
CA LYS A 627 8.70 19.00 7.72
C LYS A 627 8.19 18.98 9.14
N SER A 628 8.94 18.41 10.09
CA SER A 628 8.62 18.52 11.50
C SER A 628 9.09 19.87 12.02
N PHE A 629 8.23 20.60 12.71
CA PHE A 629 8.55 21.93 13.22
C PHE A 629 7.84 22.22 14.55
N SER A 630 8.17 23.36 15.14
CA SER A 630 7.52 23.82 16.37
C SER A 630 7.19 25.30 16.26
N THR A 631 6.08 25.69 16.86
CA THR A 631 5.62 27.07 16.88
C THR A 631 5.02 27.40 18.24
N ARG A 632 5.03 28.68 18.60
CA ARG A 632 4.32 29.22 19.79
C ARG A 632 3.02 29.92 19.41
N GLN A 633 2.70 29.93 18.12
CA GLN A 633 1.54 30.60 17.57
C GLN A 633 0.67 29.54 16.89
N LEU A 634 -0.55 29.42 17.39
CA LEU A 634 -1.54 28.46 16.90
C LEU A 634 -2.01 28.82 15.48
N MET A 635 -2.25 30.10 15.24
CA MET A 635 -2.77 30.63 13.99
C MET A 635 -1.80 31.61 13.34
N ASP A 636 -1.92 31.69 12.02
CA ASP A 636 -1.23 32.66 11.18
C ASP A 636 -2.00 33.97 11.08
N ASP A 637 -1.66 34.89 11.97
CA ASP A 637 -2.17 36.27 11.95
C ASP A 637 -1.24 37.23 11.18
N SER A 638 -0.32 36.71 10.35
CA SER A 638 0.57 37.58 9.56
C SER A 638 -0.20 38.39 8.51
N LEU A 639 0.30 39.61 8.27
CA LEU A 639 -0.26 40.48 7.25
C LEU A 639 -0.02 39.89 5.85
N PRO A 640 -0.99 39.99 4.93
CA PRO A 640 -0.79 39.59 3.54
C PRO A 640 0.45 40.27 2.93
N GLY A 641 1.31 39.51 2.24
CA GLY A 641 2.52 40.03 1.58
C GLY A 641 3.83 39.96 2.38
N THR A 642 3.83 39.45 3.62
CA THR A 642 5.06 39.11 4.37
C THR A 642 5.27 37.58 4.40
N ILE A 643 6.43 37.04 3.97
CA ILE A 643 6.71 35.58 3.90
C ILE A 643 7.71 35.11 4.99
N PRO A 644 7.51 33.95 5.68
CA PRO A 644 6.24 33.30 6.00
C PRO A 644 6.13 33.02 7.51
N PHE A 645 5.10 33.58 8.17
CA PHE A 645 4.65 32.96 9.41
C PHE A 645 3.72 31.80 9.07
N GLN A 646 3.90 30.67 9.73
CA GLN A 646 3.14 29.44 9.54
C GLN A 646 2.83 28.92 10.94
N GLY A 647 1.55 29.02 11.33
CA GLY A 647 1.05 28.55 12.62
C GLY A 647 1.11 27.03 12.73
N VAL A 648 0.17 26.44 13.46
CA VAL A 648 0.04 24.99 13.46
C VAL A 648 -0.36 24.51 12.07
N GLN A 649 0.36 23.50 11.57
CA GLN A 649 -0.03 22.76 10.38
C GLN A 649 -0.60 21.41 10.80
N PHE A 650 -1.79 21.08 10.32
CA PHE A 650 -2.37 19.77 10.54
C PHE A 650 -3.21 19.34 9.33
N LEU A 651 -3.04 18.09 8.88
CA LEU A 651 -3.67 17.53 7.67
C LEU A 651 -3.41 18.37 6.39
N GLY A 652 -2.25 19.01 6.34
CA GLY A 652 -1.86 19.91 5.25
C GLY A 652 -2.56 21.26 5.23
N ALA A 653 -3.33 21.61 6.27
CA ALA A 653 -3.96 22.92 6.42
C ALA A 653 -3.26 23.75 7.51
N TYR A 654 -3.24 25.06 7.31
CA TYR A 654 -2.94 26.08 8.30
C TYR A 654 -4.23 26.83 8.65
N PHE A 655 -4.19 27.60 9.73
CA PHE A 655 -5.36 28.33 10.24
C PHE A 655 -5.02 29.80 10.44
N ARG A 656 -5.96 30.69 10.17
CA ARG A 656 -5.81 32.14 10.40
C ARG A 656 -7.11 32.74 10.92
N HIS A 657 -6.99 33.90 11.57
CA HIS A 657 -8.15 34.78 11.72
C HIS A 657 -8.45 35.54 10.43
N GLN A 658 -9.74 35.69 10.16
CA GLN A 658 -10.27 36.51 9.10
C GLN A 658 -11.45 37.34 9.62
N ARG A 659 -11.61 38.57 9.13
CA ARG A 659 -12.82 39.36 9.40
C ARG A 659 -13.85 39.01 8.34
N TRP A 660 -15.07 38.69 8.79
CA TRP A 660 -16.18 38.40 7.89
C TRP A 660 -17.02 39.66 7.68
N GLY A 661 -16.80 40.33 6.54
CA GLY A 661 -17.41 41.60 6.16
C GLY A 661 -16.50 42.82 6.38
N ASP A 662 -16.91 43.96 5.84
CA ASP A 662 -16.07 45.18 5.74
C ASP A 662 -16.20 46.14 6.93
N GLY A 663 -17.07 45.82 7.89
CA GLY A 663 -17.36 46.69 9.02
C GLY A 663 -16.29 46.65 10.13
N PRO A 664 -16.13 47.74 10.91
CA PRO A 664 -15.23 47.74 12.08
C PRO A 664 -15.61 46.69 13.13
N TYR A 665 -16.89 46.30 13.17
CA TYR A 665 -17.47 45.27 14.05
C TYR A 665 -17.66 43.91 13.37
N ALA A 666 -17.08 43.70 12.18
CA ALA A 666 -17.12 42.42 11.50
C ALA A 666 -16.60 41.30 12.43
N PRO A 667 -17.34 40.19 12.59
CA PRO A 667 -16.91 39.09 13.45
C PRO A 667 -15.58 38.52 12.95
N LYS A 668 -14.71 38.15 13.89
CA LYS A 668 -13.51 37.38 13.59
C LYS A 668 -13.90 35.92 13.49
N ILE A 669 -13.56 35.31 12.37
CA ILE A 669 -13.76 33.89 12.09
C ILE A 669 -12.41 33.20 11.93
N VAL A 670 -12.37 31.89 12.19
CA VAL A 670 -11.20 31.05 11.94
C VAL A 670 -11.40 30.35 10.60
N VAL A 671 -10.44 30.50 9.69
CA VAL A 671 -10.52 29.88 8.36
C VAL A 671 -9.28 29.01 8.08
N PRO A 672 -9.45 27.83 7.44
CA PRO A 672 -8.36 26.97 7.04
C PRO A 672 -7.79 27.44 5.69
N TYR A 673 -6.51 27.20 5.45
CA TYR A 673 -5.90 27.44 4.14
C TYR A 673 -4.76 26.47 3.82
N ARG A 674 -4.46 26.31 2.53
CA ARG A 674 -3.24 25.63 2.05
C ARG A 674 -2.24 26.63 1.49
N PRO A 675 -0.92 26.37 1.60
CA PRO A 675 0.09 27.24 1.00
C PRO A 675 -0.09 27.39 -0.51
N PHE A 676 0.07 28.61 -1.02
CA PHE A 676 -0.13 28.93 -2.44
C PHE A 676 0.68 28.00 -3.37
N LYS A 677 1.95 27.74 -3.05
CA LYS A 677 2.83 26.85 -3.81
C LYS A 677 2.22 25.46 -4.07
N GLU A 678 1.62 24.84 -3.05
CA GLU A 678 1.04 23.50 -3.17
C GLU A 678 -0.20 23.52 -4.08
N THR A 679 -1.05 24.52 -3.90
CA THR A 679 -2.26 24.73 -4.71
C THR A 679 -1.89 24.96 -6.18
N TYR A 680 -0.95 25.87 -6.44
CA TYR A 680 -0.48 26.20 -7.78
C TYR A 680 0.13 25.01 -8.51
N LEU A 681 1.03 24.26 -7.86
CA LEU A 681 1.63 23.07 -8.48
C LEU A 681 0.60 21.97 -8.74
N SER A 682 -0.46 21.88 -7.95
CA SER A 682 -1.56 20.93 -8.17
C SER A 682 -2.45 21.28 -9.37
N LEU A 683 -2.55 22.58 -9.71
CA LEU A 683 -3.16 23.04 -10.96
C LEU A 683 -2.25 22.77 -12.16
N MET A 684 -0.98 23.17 -12.02
CA MET A 684 0.02 23.06 -13.08
C MET A 684 0.26 21.61 -13.50
N PHE A 685 0.27 20.67 -12.56
CA PHE A 685 0.49 19.24 -12.82
C PHE A 685 -0.74 18.43 -12.35
N PRO A 686 -1.82 18.41 -13.15
CA PRO A 686 -3.10 17.91 -12.69
C PRO A 686 -3.08 16.39 -12.52
N LYS A 687 -3.52 15.94 -11.34
CA LYS A 687 -3.69 14.51 -11.05
C LYS A 687 -4.96 13.90 -11.68
N TYR A 688 -5.94 14.75 -11.96
CA TYR A 688 -7.28 14.35 -12.36
C TYR A 688 -7.77 15.16 -13.56
N GLY A 689 -8.57 14.51 -14.40
CA GLY A 689 -9.12 15.10 -15.61
C GLY A 689 -8.12 15.23 -16.73
N GLU A 690 -8.63 15.64 -17.86
CA GLU A 690 -7.84 15.96 -19.04
C GLU A 690 -7.47 17.45 -19.02
N TYR A 691 -6.89 17.94 -20.11
CA TYR A 691 -6.41 19.32 -20.23
C TYR A 691 -7.45 20.27 -20.84
N ALA A 692 -8.67 19.80 -21.09
CA ALA A 692 -9.75 20.64 -21.61
C ALA A 692 -10.13 21.77 -20.64
N PRO A 693 -10.64 22.93 -21.13
CA PRO A 693 -10.99 24.08 -20.30
C PRO A 693 -11.93 23.74 -19.14
N GLU A 694 -12.95 22.90 -19.39
CA GLU A 694 -13.93 22.48 -18.40
C GLU A 694 -13.29 21.69 -17.25
N HIS A 695 -12.28 20.86 -17.54
CA HIS A 695 -11.55 20.11 -16.52
C HIS A 695 -10.63 21.03 -15.71
N SER A 696 -10.01 22.03 -16.35
CA SER A 696 -9.21 23.05 -15.68
C SER A 696 -10.07 23.90 -14.74
N TRP A 697 -11.27 24.28 -15.19
CA TRP A 697 -12.25 25.02 -14.41
C TRP A 697 -12.72 24.22 -13.19
N LEU A 698 -13.07 22.93 -13.37
CA LEU A 698 -13.42 22.02 -12.27
C LEU A 698 -12.29 21.88 -11.23
N ARG A 699 -11.03 21.78 -11.68
CA ARG A 699 -9.86 21.76 -10.79
C ARG A 699 -9.72 23.07 -10.01
N ALA A 700 -9.88 24.21 -10.67
CA ALA A 700 -9.77 25.52 -10.07
C ALA A 700 -10.84 25.73 -8.98
N ILE A 701 -12.12 25.44 -9.24
CA ILE A 701 -13.17 25.57 -8.22
C ILE A 701 -12.99 24.58 -7.05
N GLY A 702 -12.53 23.36 -7.31
CA GLY A 702 -12.25 22.38 -6.26
C GLY A 702 -11.06 22.77 -5.37
N LEU A 703 -10.03 23.38 -5.94
CA LEU A 703 -8.90 23.92 -5.18
C LEU A 703 -9.24 25.22 -4.46
N TYR A 704 -10.15 26.04 -5.01
CA TYR A 704 -10.67 27.23 -4.35
C TYR A 704 -11.31 26.87 -3.00
N LEU A 705 -12.16 25.84 -2.96
CA LEU A 705 -12.73 25.34 -1.71
C LEU A 705 -11.66 25.06 -0.64
N ASN A 706 -10.55 24.41 -1.04
CA ASN A 706 -9.52 23.95 -0.12
C ASN A 706 -8.50 25.04 0.30
N ALA A 707 -8.38 26.13 -0.47
CA ALA A 707 -7.25 27.04 -0.34
C ALA A 707 -7.62 28.54 -0.27
N ALA A 708 -8.88 28.91 -0.46
CA ALA A 708 -9.33 30.31 -0.46
C ALA A 708 -9.10 31.06 0.86
N GLY A 709 -8.85 30.37 1.97
CA GLY A 709 -8.44 31.02 3.22
C GLY A 709 -7.09 31.73 3.12
N ASN A 710 -6.27 31.48 2.09
CA ASN A 710 -5.08 32.26 1.79
C ASN A 710 -5.45 33.38 0.81
N PRO A 711 -5.36 34.67 1.20
CA PRO A 711 -5.76 35.79 0.34
C PRO A 711 -5.04 35.84 -1.02
N GLU A 712 -3.74 35.49 -1.06
CA GLU A 712 -3.00 35.45 -2.33
C GLU A 712 -3.51 34.33 -3.25
N THR A 713 -3.86 33.19 -2.65
CA THR A 713 -4.42 32.07 -3.39
C THR A 713 -5.83 32.38 -3.88
N GLN A 714 -6.66 32.97 -3.03
CA GLN A 714 -8.00 33.43 -3.36
C GLN A 714 -7.97 34.38 -4.56
N LEU A 715 -7.23 35.48 -4.47
CA LEU A 715 -7.15 36.51 -5.51
C LEU A 715 -6.62 35.96 -6.83
N TRP A 716 -5.61 35.08 -6.77
CA TRP A 716 -5.05 34.47 -7.97
C TRP A 716 -6.04 33.49 -8.63
N LEU A 717 -6.71 32.64 -7.83
CA LEU A 717 -7.71 31.71 -8.34
C LEU A 717 -8.95 32.41 -8.90
N GLU A 718 -9.40 33.52 -8.31
CA GLU A 718 -10.54 34.30 -8.82
C GLU A 718 -10.26 34.83 -10.23
N LYS A 719 -9.06 35.40 -10.43
CA LYS A 719 -8.59 35.85 -11.74
C LYS A 719 -8.40 34.69 -12.73
N TYR A 720 -7.92 33.54 -12.25
CA TYR A 720 -7.78 32.36 -13.10
C TYR A 720 -9.13 31.82 -13.55
N LEU A 721 -10.13 31.81 -12.66
CA LEU A 721 -11.50 31.44 -13.01
C LEU A 721 -12.12 32.45 -13.99
N ASP A 722 -11.87 33.75 -13.81
CA ASP A 722 -12.30 34.78 -14.77
C ASP A 722 -11.71 34.50 -16.17
N TYR A 723 -10.42 34.20 -16.24
CA TYR A 723 -9.75 33.81 -17.48
C TYR A 723 -10.37 32.56 -18.11
N LEU A 724 -10.51 31.47 -17.34
CA LEU A 724 -11.08 30.23 -17.85
C LEU A 724 -12.49 30.44 -18.39
N GLU A 725 -13.31 31.25 -17.71
CA GLU A 725 -14.68 31.56 -18.13
C GLU A 725 -14.77 32.43 -19.39
N THR A 726 -13.65 32.96 -19.91
CA THR A 726 -13.58 33.55 -21.25
C THR A 726 -13.39 32.53 -22.37
N LEU A 727 -12.97 31.30 -22.04
CA LEU A 727 -12.78 30.21 -22.99
C LEU A 727 -14.13 29.59 -23.36
N ASP A 728 -14.20 29.02 -24.56
CA ASP A 728 -15.41 28.37 -25.06
C ASP A 728 -15.55 26.95 -24.49
N PHE A 729 -16.41 26.80 -23.48
CA PHE A 729 -16.81 25.49 -22.93
C PHE A 729 -18.18 25.57 -22.23
N GLU A 730 -18.88 24.44 -22.15
CA GLU A 730 -20.11 24.33 -21.37
C GLU A 730 -19.77 24.01 -19.91
N ARG A 731 -20.30 24.81 -18.98
CA ARG A 731 -20.05 24.62 -17.55
C ARG A 731 -20.65 23.29 -17.08
N PRO A 732 -19.84 22.37 -16.54
CA PRO A 732 -20.35 21.10 -16.05
C PRO A 732 -21.36 21.34 -14.92
N THR A 733 -22.47 20.59 -14.93
CA THR A 733 -23.48 20.61 -13.87
C THR A 733 -23.28 19.50 -12.84
N LEU A 734 -22.39 18.55 -13.13
CA LEU A 734 -22.04 17.43 -12.27
C LEU A 734 -20.53 17.23 -12.24
N TRP A 735 -20.03 16.74 -11.11
CA TRP A 735 -18.64 16.33 -11.00
C TRP A 735 -18.40 15.04 -11.78
N PRO A 736 -17.34 14.97 -12.61
CA PRO A 736 -16.89 13.69 -13.12
C PRO A 736 -16.51 12.75 -11.96
N LYS A 737 -16.85 11.46 -12.06
CA LYS A 737 -16.51 10.45 -11.03
C LYS A 737 -15.02 10.44 -10.64
N SER A 738 -14.14 10.80 -11.57
CA SER A 738 -12.70 10.92 -11.32
C SER A 738 -12.33 12.09 -10.41
N MET A 739 -13.16 13.15 -10.39
CA MET A 739 -12.95 14.40 -9.67
C MET A 739 -13.84 14.57 -8.44
N GLU A 740 -14.93 13.81 -8.29
CA GLU A 740 -15.82 13.88 -7.12
C GLU A 740 -15.03 13.89 -5.80
N LYS A 741 -13.98 13.06 -5.69
CA LYS A 741 -13.11 12.95 -4.49
C LYS A 741 -12.32 14.20 -4.14
N MET A 742 -12.20 15.16 -5.05
CA MET A 742 -11.58 16.45 -4.80
C MET A 742 -12.47 17.35 -3.93
N VAL A 743 -13.79 17.12 -3.98
CA VAL A 743 -14.81 17.95 -3.33
C VAL A 743 -15.67 17.17 -2.33
N THR A 744 -15.76 15.85 -2.46
CA THR A 744 -16.28 14.97 -1.41
C THR A 744 -15.23 14.83 -0.32
N ARG A 745 -15.24 15.77 0.63
CA ARG A 745 -14.52 15.63 1.90
C ARG A 745 -15.18 14.65 2.86
N ASP A 746 -16.35 14.11 2.50
CA ASP A 746 -17.02 13.04 3.23
C ASP A 746 -16.51 11.69 2.73
N TYR A 747 -15.43 11.19 3.34
CA TYR A 747 -14.90 9.86 3.08
C TYR A 747 -15.86 8.74 3.54
N TRP A 748 -16.94 9.08 4.26
CA TRP A 748 -17.82 8.14 4.95
C TRP A 748 -19.16 7.92 4.26
N ASN A 749 -19.39 8.57 3.11
CA ASN A 749 -20.61 8.36 2.32
C ASN A 749 -21.86 8.48 3.24
N MET A 750 -21.93 9.50 4.10
CA MET A 750 -23.09 9.73 4.98
C MET A 750 -24.33 10.22 4.19
N GLY A 751 -24.52 9.71 2.97
CA GLY A 751 -25.63 10.08 2.08
C GLY A 751 -25.55 11.51 1.55
N ARG A 752 -24.40 12.19 1.68
CA ARG A 752 -24.27 13.61 1.30
C ARG A 752 -23.70 13.72 -0.11
N LEU A 753 -24.52 14.23 -1.04
CA LEU A 753 -24.11 14.52 -2.41
C LEU A 753 -22.98 15.56 -2.41
N PRO A 754 -21.97 15.44 -3.30
CA PRO A 754 -21.02 16.52 -3.52
C PRO A 754 -21.77 17.82 -3.83
N PRO A 755 -21.27 18.99 -3.35
CA PRO A 755 -21.85 20.26 -3.77
C PRO A 755 -21.81 20.33 -5.29
N LEU A 756 -22.83 20.90 -5.94
CA LEU A 756 -22.82 21.04 -7.39
C LEU A 756 -21.58 21.87 -7.82
N PRO A 757 -20.94 21.53 -8.95
CA PRO A 757 -19.84 22.32 -9.47
C PRO A 757 -20.36 23.70 -9.89
N CYS A 758 -20.07 24.71 -9.06
CA CYS A 758 -20.41 26.09 -9.35
C CYS A 758 -19.31 27.03 -8.87
N ARG A 759 -19.21 28.20 -9.52
CA ARG A 759 -18.38 29.28 -9.01
C ARG A 759 -19.02 29.84 -7.75
N ILE A 760 -18.25 29.85 -6.66
CA ILE A 760 -18.65 30.45 -5.39
C ILE A 760 -17.86 31.73 -5.15
N THR A 761 -18.53 32.70 -4.53
CA THR A 761 -17.89 33.91 -4.00
C THR A 761 -17.16 33.59 -2.69
N ILE A 762 -16.22 34.45 -2.30
CA ILE A 762 -15.56 34.35 -0.99
C ILE A 762 -16.56 34.39 0.19
N GLU A 763 -17.65 35.14 0.03
CA GLU A 763 -18.73 35.23 1.03
C GLU A 763 -19.47 33.89 1.18
N GLN A 764 -19.78 33.23 0.07
CA GLN A 764 -20.36 31.88 0.10
C GLN A 764 -19.36 30.87 0.67
N TRP A 765 -18.06 31.01 0.38
CA TRP A 765 -17.02 30.17 0.96
C TRP A 765 -16.90 30.33 2.48
N TYR A 766 -17.00 31.57 3.00
CA TYR A 766 -17.04 31.80 4.45
C TYR A 766 -18.26 31.14 5.09
N ARG A 767 -19.44 31.21 4.46
CA ARG A 767 -20.64 30.51 4.96
C ARG A 767 -20.41 29.01 5.08
N ILE A 768 -19.91 28.37 4.03
CA ILE A 768 -19.59 26.92 4.03
C ILE A 768 -18.57 26.59 5.13
N THR A 769 -17.60 27.46 5.33
CA THR A 769 -16.50 27.22 6.27
C THR A 769 -16.92 27.39 7.72
N VAL A 770 -17.75 28.40 8.02
CA VAL A 770 -18.03 28.86 9.40
C VAL A 770 -19.39 28.37 9.90
N LEU A 771 -20.43 28.39 9.06
CA LEU A 771 -21.78 28.07 9.50
C LEU A 771 -21.93 26.58 9.72
N ALA A 772 -22.56 26.21 10.84
CA ALA A 772 -22.97 24.83 11.07
C ALA A 772 -23.84 24.34 9.92
N ARG A 773 -23.66 23.07 9.56
CA ARG A 773 -24.30 22.42 8.40
C ARG A 773 -25.83 22.42 8.43
N GLU A 774 -26.43 22.56 9.62
CA GLU A 774 -27.88 22.65 9.81
C GLU A 774 -28.49 23.98 9.33
N ASN A 775 -27.64 24.99 9.06
CA ASN A 775 -28.06 26.32 8.61
C ASN A 775 -27.99 26.50 7.07
N GLU A 776 -27.70 25.44 6.31
CA GLU A 776 -27.67 25.44 4.84
C GLU A 776 -28.96 24.82 4.28
N GLU A 777 -30.08 25.57 4.39
CA GLU A 777 -31.22 25.44 3.45
C GLU A 777 -31.06 26.44 2.29
#